data_AF-A0A835JS57-F1
#
_entry.id   AF-A0A835JS57-F1
#
_cell.length_a   1.000
_cell.length_b   1.000
_cell.length_c   1.000
_cell.angle_alpha   90.00
_cell.angle_beta   90.00
_cell.angle_gamma   90.00
#
_symmetry.space_group_name_H-M   'P 1'
#
loop_
_entity.id
_entity.type
_entity.pdbx_description
1 polymer ?
#
loop_
_entity_poly.entity_id
_entity_poly.type
_entity_poly.pdbx_seq_one_letter_code
_entity_poly.pdbx_strand_id
1 'polypeptide(L)'
;MGAEQYVLYKDPTKPVDKRVKDLLQRMTLEEKIGQMVQLERANMTAEIMRKYHIGSLLSGGGSVPADRASPRQWVDMVNTLQKGSLSTRLGIPMIYGIDAVHGHNNVYKATIFPHNVGLGVTRQVHIRSVIGSEAALIPDPALVKKIGAATALEVRATGIPYAFAPCIAVCRDPRWGRCYESYSEDPKIVQMMTEIIPGLQGDVPANFQRGTPFVSGKDKVAACAKHFVGDGGTVKGINENNTIVTHNELYNIHMPAYLNSLDKGVATVMVSYSSINGVKMHANRDLVTRFLKRKLKFRGFVISDWQGIDRITYPPHKNYSYSILKSVNAGVDMVMVPYNYTEFINGLTDLVNKKAIRIQRIDDAVKRILRVKFAMGLFENPLADYSFADKLGSKEHREVAREAVRKSLVLLKNGKSAKSPVVPLPKKASKILVAGTHADNLGYQCGGWTIKWQGQEGNNLTAGTTILKGIQAAVDPSTKIVFKENPDSKYVKSQGFSHAIVVVGEPPYAETAGDNLNLTLPNPGPEIINNVCGAVKCVVVIVSGRPLVIESYVPKIDALVAAWLPGSEGQGVADVLFGDYGFTGKLARTWFKRVDQLPMNMMGIMLWLMVLVAMAVGENVKYKDPKQPVAVRIKDLIGRMTLEEKIGQMVQIDRLTASPDIMQTYSIGSVLSGGGSAPLPKASAEEWVNMINGFQNGSLSSRLGIPMIYGIDAVHGHNNVFNATIFPHNIGLGATRQRIGSATALEVRATGIPYVFAPCIAVCKDPRWGRCYESYSEDHKLVEAMTEIIPGLQGDIPANSRKGVPYVGGKKKVAACAKHFVGDGGTTKGINENNTVIDKHGLFSIHMPAYSDSIIKGVSTVMVSYSSWNGEKMHANHWQGIDKITSPPHANYSYSVQAAIQAGIDMVMLPFNHTEFIDDLTYLVKSSVIPMDRIDDAVRRILLVKFNLGLFENPLADFSLVNELGSQAHRDLAREAVRKSLVLLKNGKNETDPLLPLPRKVSKILVAGTHADNLGYQCGGWTIQWQGFSGNEYTRGTTILGAIKYTVDPSTEVVFQENPDSKFIKDNHFAYAIVVVGEPPYAETAGDSMDLTMIDPGPSVISNVCETVKCVVVVISGRPIVIEPYLSSIDALVAAWLPGTEGQGITDALFGDYGFTGKLPRTWFKNVDQLPMNVGDPHYDPLFPFDFGLKTKSAPDIVGRSTSAGIIGRPYAFFLMVSVIFSLCFIDFISVIN
;
A
#
# COMPACT_ATOMS: atom_id res chain seq x y z
N MET A 1 -50.31 -36.95 40.27
CA MET A 1 -50.45 -36.62 38.83
C MET A 1 -50.72 -35.13 38.73
N GLY A 2 -49.66 -34.32 38.54
CA GLY A 2 -49.79 -32.86 38.41
C GLY A 2 -49.78 -32.48 36.94
N ALA A 3 -50.71 -31.62 36.51
CA ALA A 3 -50.82 -31.16 35.14
C ALA A 3 -49.48 -30.61 34.63
N GLU A 4 -48.92 -31.19 33.57
CA GLU A 4 -47.75 -30.62 32.89
C GLU A 4 -48.10 -29.20 32.44
N GLN A 5 -47.44 -28.22 33.06
CA GLN A 5 -47.63 -26.81 32.75
C GLN A 5 -47.21 -26.58 31.29
N TYR A 6 -48.16 -26.15 30.44
CA TYR A 6 -47.91 -25.88 29.02
C TYR A 6 -46.72 -24.94 28.81
N VAL A 7 -45.74 -25.34 28.00
CA VAL A 7 -44.54 -24.55 27.68
C VAL A 7 -44.47 -24.26 26.18
N LEU A 8 -44.75 -23.01 25.79
CA LEU A 8 -44.94 -22.61 24.39
C LEU A 8 -43.75 -22.96 23.49
N TYR A 9 -42.50 -22.75 23.93
CA TYR A 9 -41.34 -23.05 23.08
C TYR A 9 -41.18 -24.55 22.76
N LYS A 10 -41.78 -25.45 23.54
CA LYS A 10 -41.75 -26.90 23.29
C LYS A 10 -42.85 -27.37 22.33
N ASP A 11 -43.82 -26.52 22.00
CA ASP A 11 -44.93 -26.85 21.11
C ASP A 11 -44.53 -26.65 19.63
N PRO A 12 -44.37 -27.73 18.84
CA PRO A 12 -43.92 -27.64 17.45
C PRO A 12 -44.96 -27.00 16.52
N THR A 13 -46.21 -26.87 16.95
CA THR A 13 -47.27 -26.23 16.15
C THR A 13 -47.17 -24.71 16.14
N LYS A 14 -46.35 -24.13 17.03
CA LYS A 14 -46.21 -22.68 17.15
C LYS A 14 -45.15 -22.11 16.20
N PRO A 15 -45.36 -20.88 15.68
CA PRO A 15 -44.37 -20.24 14.81
C PRO A 15 -43.01 -20.09 15.50
N VAL A 16 -41.92 -20.29 14.74
CA VAL A 16 -40.53 -20.22 15.22
C VAL A 16 -40.26 -18.95 16.04
N ASP A 17 -40.64 -17.77 15.54
CA ASP A 17 -40.37 -16.51 16.26
C ASP A 17 -41.12 -16.40 17.60
N LYS A 18 -42.28 -17.06 17.75
CA LYS A 18 -43.00 -17.14 19.04
C LYS A 18 -42.28 -18.06 20.01
N ARG A 19 -41.81 -19.22 19.53
CA ARG A 19 -41.01 -20.18 20.33
C ARG A 19 -39.69 -19.58 20.78
N VAL A 20 -38.98 -18.88 19.90
CA VAL A 20 -37.74 -18.15 20.23
C VAL A 20 -38.00 -17.09 21.30
N LYS A 21 -39.07 -16.30 21.17
CA LYS A 21 -39.41 -15.26 22.16
C LYS A 21 -39.71 -15.87 23.53
N ASP A 22 -40.52 -16.92 23.57
CA ASP A 22 -40.87 -17.60 24.83
C ASP A 22 -39.63 -18.22 25.50
N LEU A 23 -38.78 -18.92 24.73
CA LEU A 23 -37.57 -19.52 25.27
C LEU A 23 -36.59 -18.45 25.79
N LEU A 24 -36.34 -17.39 25.01
CA LEU A 24 -35.39 -16.34 25.39
C LEU A 24 -35.77 -15.62 26.69
N GLN A 25 -37.07 -15.46 26.96
CA GLN A 25 -37.59 -14.86 28.21
C GLN A 25 -37.37 -15.76 29.44
N ARG A 26 -37.22 -17.07 29.24
CA ARG A 26 -37.01 -18.05 30.31
C ARG A 26 -35.53 -18.25 30.65
N MET A 27 -34.61 -17.78 29.81
CA MET A 27 -33.17 -18.05 29.93
C MET A 27 -32.47 -17.12 30.91
N THR A 28 -31.60 -17.68 31.75
CA THR A 28 -30.63 -16.94 32.56
C THR A 28 -29.51 -16.35 31.67
N LEU A 29 -28.69 -15.46 32.23
CA LEU A 29 -27.51 -14.96 31.53
C LEU A 29 -26.53 -16.10 31.20
N GLU A 30 -26.32 -17.03 32.12
CA GLU A 30 -25.45 -18.19 31.92
C GLU A 30 -25.95 -19.09 30.78
N GLU A 31 -27.25 -19.38 30.73
CA GLU A 31 -27.86 -20.16 29.64
C GLU A 31 -27.72 -19.41 28.31
N LYS A 32 -27.86 -18.08 28.30
CA LYS A 32 -27.68 -17.25 27.10
C LYS A 32 -26.24 -17.27 26.60
N ILE A 33 -25.27 -17.07 27.50
CA ILE A 33 -23.85 -17.12 27.16
C ILE A 33 -23.46 -18.52 26.69
N GLY A 34 -23.93 -19.57 27.37
CA GLY A 34 -23.71 -20.96 26.96
C GLY A 34 -24.14 -21.22 25.52
N GLN A 35 -25.27 -20.65 25.07
CA GLN A 35 -25.71 -20.76 23.67
C GLN A 35 -24.74 -20.12 22.67
N MET A 36 -23.97 -19.11 23.06
CA MET A 36 -23.00 -18.42 22.21
C MET A 36 -21.65 -19.15 22.13
N VAL A 37 -21.49 -20.29 22.80
CA VAL A 37 -20.23 -21.03 22.88
C VAL A 37 -20.28 -22.27 21.98
N GLN A 38 -19.26 -22.41 21.14
CA GLN A 38 -18.99 -23.64 20.37
C GLN A 38 -17.62 -24.23 20.74
N LEU A 39 -17.60 -25.52 21.08
CA LEU A 39 -16.42 -26.22 21.62
C LEU A 39 -16.01 -27.44 20.82
N GLU A 40 -14.72 -27.75 20.89
CA GLU A 40 -14.14 -28.91 20.22
C GLU A 40 -14.45 -30.19 21.02
N ARG A 41 -14.86 -31.26 20.33
CA ARG A 41 -15.37 -32.49 20.95
C ARG A 41 -14.37 -33.20 21.88
N ALA A 42 -13.07 -33.12 21.63
CA ALA A 42 -12.02 -33.85 22.35
C ALA A 42 -12.02 -33.51 23.83
N ASN A 43 -12.40 -32.28 24.18
CA ASN A 43 -12.43 -31.81 25.56
C ASN A 43 -13.80 -31.94 26.23
N MET A 44 -14.81 -32.52 25.56
CA MET A 44 -16.21 -32.40 25.97
C MET A 44 -16.79 -33.69 26.52
N THR A 45 -17.55 -33.55 27.61
CA THR A 45 -18.34 -34.61 28.24
C THR A 45 -19.80 -34.18 28.36
N ALA A 46 -20.71 -35.13 28.53
CA ALA A 46 -22.12 -34.82 28.77
C ALA A 46 -22.32 -33.93 30.02
N GLU A 47 -21.45 -34.05 31.02
CA GLU A 47 -21.46 -33.21 32.21
C GLU A 47 -21.09 -31.75 31.89
N ILE A 48 -20.04 -31.52 31.10
CA ILE A 48 -19.63 -30.16 30.68
C ILE A 48 -20.76 -29.51 29.86
N MET A 49 -21.35 -30.26 28.93
CA MET A 49 -22.50 -29.81 28.13
C MET A 49 -23.66 -29.34 29.01
N ARG A 50 -23.97 -30.11 30.06
CA ARG A 50 -25.01 -29.78 31.04
C ARG A 50 -24.64 -28.57 31.90
N LYS A 51 -23.44 -28.59 32.49
CA LYS A 51 -22.99 -27.61 33.49
C LYS A 51 -22.87 -26.19 32.92
N TYR A 52 -22.39 -26.06 31.68
CA TYR A 52 -22.13 -24.76 31.06
C TYR A 52 -23.15 -24.39 29.97
N HIS A 53 -24.25 -25.15 29.85
CA HIS A 53 -25.33 -24.88 28.89
C HIS A 53 -24.86 -24.72 27.44
N ILE A 54 -23.84 -25.50 27.05
CA ILE A 54 -23.10 -25.32 25.80
C ILE A 54 -24.03 -25.42 24.58
N GLY A 55 -24.00 -24.39 23.74
CA GLY A 55 -24.88 -24.22 22.60
C GLY A 55 -24.48 -25.03 21.39
N SER A 56 -23.20 -25.30 21.21
CA SER A 56 -22.70 -25.99 20.02
C SER A 56 -21.41 -26.75 20.28
N LEU A 57 -21.19 -27.78 19.46
CA LEU A 57 -19.94 -28.51 19.38
C LEU A 57 -19.41 -28.48 17.94
N LEU A 58 -18.12 -28.78 17.77
CA LEU A 58 -17.57 -29.13 16.48
C LEU A 58 -16.52 -30.24 16.56
N SER A 59 -16.26 -30.83 15.39
CA SER A 59 -15.01 -31.54 15.09
C SER A 59 -14.15 -30.67 14.18
N GLY A 60 -12.95 -30.29 14.65
CA GLY A 60 -11.91 -29.73 13.78
C GLY A 60 -11.38 -30.77 12.78
N GLY A 61 -10.53 -30.35 11.84
CA GLY A 61 -9.94 -31.24 10.84
C GLY A 61 -9.20 -32.43 11.47
N GLY A 62 -9.68 -33.65 11.23
CA GLY A 62 -9.15 -34.88 11.82
C GLY A 62 -9.56 -35.20 13.26
N SER A 63 -10.43 -34.40 13.88
CA SER A 63 -11.02 -34.71 15.18
C SER A 63 -12.17 -35.71 15.04
N VAL A 64 -11.91 -36.96 15.38
CA VAL A 64 -12.82 -38.10 15.20
C VAL A 64 -13.00 -38.87 16.52
N PRO A 65 -14.11 -39.61 16.72
CA PRO A 65 -14.32 -40.37 17.96
C PRO A 65 -13.34 -41.53 18.13
N ALA A 66 -12.89 -42.13 17.02
CA ALA A 66 -11.87 -43.17 16.98
C ALA A 66 -11.27 -43.24 15.56
N ASP A 67 -10.08 -43.82 15.43
CA ASP A 67 -9.54 -44.15 14.12
C ASP A 67 -10.49 -45.07 13.37
N ARG A 68 -10.78 -44.71 12.11
CA ARG A 68 -11.71 -45.44 11.24
C ARG A 68 -13.11 -45.67 11.85
N ALA A 69 -13.56 -44.74 12.69
CA ALA A 69 -14.86 -44.83 13.34
C ALA A 69 -16.01 -45.08 12.35
N SER A 70 -16.86 -46.04 12.70
CA SER A 70 -18.10 -46.34 11.99
C SER A 70 -19.13 -45.21 12.17
N PRO A 71 -20.12 -45.09 11.26
CA PRO A 71 -21.24 -44.16 11.44
C PRO A 71 -21.91 -44.31 12.81
N ARG A 72 -22.04 -45.54 13.30
CA ARG A 72 -22.65 -45.83 14.61
C ARG A 72 -21.87 -45.22 15.77
N GLN A 73 -20.54 -45.33 15.76
CA GLN A 73 -19.69 -44.72 16.80
C GLN A 73 -19.80 -43.19 16.81
N TRP A 74 -19.95 -42.57 15.64
CA TRP A 74 -20.24 -41.14 15.55
C TRP A 74 -21.60 -40.79 16.14
N VAL A 75 -22.65 -41.51 15.73
CA VAL A 75 -24.02 -41.31 16.25
C VAL A 75 -24.07 -41.51 17.77
N ASP A 76 -23.39 -42.53 18.30
CA ASP A 76 -23.31 -42.80 19.74
C ASP A 76 -22.64 -41.65 20.50
N MET A 77 -21.52 -41.12 19.99
CA MET A 77 -20.84 -39.96 20.55
C MET A 77 -21.76 -38.73 20.54
N VAL A 78 -22.35 -38.40 19.38
CA VAL A 78 -23.24 -37.24 19.22
C VAL A 78 -24.44 -37.35 20.17
N ASN A 79 -25.09 -38.51 20.23
CA ASN A 79 -26.24 -38.75 21.11
C ASN A 79 -25.87 -38.65 22.59
N THR A 80 -24.69 -39.13 22.99
CA THR A 80 -24.22 -39.02 24.37
C THR A 80 -24.05 -37.56 24.79
N LEU A 81 -23.39 -36.75 23.96
CA LEU A 81 -23.19 -35.32 24.24
C LEU A 81 -24.51 -34.55 24.19
N GLN A 82 -25.38 -34.88 23.24
CA GLN A 82 -26.71 -34.25 23.12
C GLN A 82 -27.60 -34.53 24.34
N LYS A 83 -27.59 -35.75 24.89
CA LYS A 83 -28.29 -36.07 26.14
C LYS A 83 -27.82 -35.20 27.30
N GLY A 84 -26.53 -34.84 27.34
CA GLY A 84 -25.99 -33.84 28.27
C GLY A 84 -26.72 -32.50 28.15
N SER A 85 -26.79 -31.92 26.94
CA SER A 85 -27.51 -30.67 26.67
C SER A 85 -29.01 -30.75 26.99
N LEU A 86 -29.66 -31.86 26.63
CA LEU A 86 -31.10 -32.08 26.88
C LEU A 86 -31.44 -32.24 28.38
N SER A 87 -30.47 -32.66 29.20
CA SER A 87 -30.64 -32.78 30.65
C SER A 87 -30.57 -31.44 31.41
N THR A 88 -30.31 -30.33 30.72
CA THR A 88 -30.37 -28.99 31.30
C THR A 88 -31.80 -28.58 31.64
N ARG A 89 -31.96 -27.59 32.51
CA ARG A 89 -33.27 -27.07 32.96
C ARG A 89 -34.24 -26.73 31.80
N LEU A 90 -33.73 -26.14 30.72
CA LEU A 90 -34.52 -25.78 29.54
C LEU A 90 -34.45 -26.81 28.40
N GLY A 91 -33.59 -27.83 28.52
CA GLY A 91 -33.44 -28.89 27.52
C GLY A 91 -33.13 -28.38 26.11
N ILE A 92 -32.29 -27.35 25.98
CA ILE A 92 -31.95 -26.75 24.68
C ILE A 92 -30.94 -27.68 23.97
N PRO A 93 -31.26 -28.23 22.79
CA PRO A 93 -30.35 -29.12 22.07
C PRO A 93 -29.10 -28.37 21.60
N MET A 94 -27.92 -29.00 21.65
CA MET A 94 -26.73 -28.46 20.97
C MET A 94 -26.82 -28.71 19.47
N ILE A 95 -26.18 -27.83 18.70
CA ILE A 95 -25.93 -28.03 17.26
C ILE A 95 -24.47 -28.45 17.06
N TYR A 96 -24.21 -29.53 16.33
CA TYR A 96 -22.86 -30.05 16.10
C TYR A 96 -22.39 -29.69 14.68
N GLY A 97 -21.27 -28.98 14.56
CA GLY A 97 -20.67 -28.53 13.30
C GLY A 97 -19.48 -29.39 12.83
N ILE A 98 -19.26 -29.49 11.53
CA ILE A 98 -18.05 -30.10 10.96
C ILE A 98 -17.73 -29.54 9.56
N ASP A 99 -16.45 -29.53 9.17
CA ASP A 99 -15.99 -29.14 7.83
C ASP A 99 -16.29 -30.19 6.76
N ALA A 100 -17.56 -30.41 6.41
CA ALA A 100 -17.94 -31.25 5.27
C ALA A 100 -17.86 -30.48 3.93
N VAL A 101 -16.65 -30.14 3.49
CA VAL A 101 -16.41 -29.15 2.41
C VAL A 101 -16.29 -29.75 0.99
N HIS A 102 -16.09 -31.07 0.88
CA HIS A 102 -16.11 -31.81 -0.39
C HIS A 102 -16.58 -33.25 -0.16
N GLY A 103 -17.73 -33.37 0.52
CA GLY A 103 -18.22 -34.61 1.14
C GLY A 103 -17.98 -34.62 2.65
N HIS A 104 -18.33 -35.72 3.31
CA HIS A 104 -18.14 -35.86 4.76
C HIS A 104 -16.69 -36.27 5.12
N ASN A 105 -15.77 -35.42 4.71
CA ASN A 105 -14.37 -35.71 4.45
C ASN A 105 -13.49 -36.11 5.66
N ASN A 106 -13.88 -35.78 6.89
CA ASN A 106 -13.21 -36.25 8.12
C ASN A 106 -13.50 -37.73 8.42
N VAL A 107 -14.50 -38.33 7.77
CA VAL A 107 -15.03 -39.64 8.15
C VAL A 107 -14.54 -40.74 7.22
N TYR A 108 -14.05 -41.81 7.84
CA TYR A 108 -13.57 -42.98 7.13
C TYR A 108 -14.69 -43.61 6.30
N LYS A 109 -14.39 -43.94 5.04
CA LYS A 109 -15.31 -44.44 4.00
C LYS A 109 -16.34 -43.44 3.47
N ALA A 110 -16.35 -42.18 3.90
CA ALA A 110 -17.19 -41.17 3.26
C ALA A 110 -16.84 -41.03 1.75
N THR A 111 -17.82 -40.61 0.96
CA THR A 111 -17.57 -40.20 -0.43
C THR A 111 -16.79 -38.88 -0.42
N ILE A 112 -15.68 -38.82 -1.15
CA ILE A 112 -14.86 -37.61 -1.29
C ILE A 112 -15.06 -37.06 -2.70
N PHE A 113 -15.73 -35.92 -2.80
CA PHE A 113 -15.97 -35.22 -4.06
C PHE A 113 -14.74 -34.40 -4.49
N PRO A 114 -14.69 -33.98 -5.77
CA PRO A 114 -13.70 -32.99 -6.18
C PRO A 114 -13.79 -31.72 -5.32
N HIS A 115 -12.64 -31.13 -5.00
CA HIS A 115 -12.61 -29.82 -4.34
C HIS A 115 -13.23 -28.72 -5.21
N ASN A 116 -13.59 -27.60 -4.58
CA ASN A 116 -14.44 -26.57 -5.18
C ASN A 116 -13.87 -26.00 -6.50
N VAL A 117 -12.54 -25.83 -6.63
CA VAL A 117 -11.90 -25.42 -7.89
C VAL A 117 -12.23 -26.36 -9.06
N GLY A 118 -12.28 -27.67 -8.81
CA GLY A 118 -12.69 -28.68 -9.79
C GLY A 118 -14.18 -28.61 -10.10
N LEU A 119 -15.02 -28.30 -9.10
CA LEU A 119 -16.46 -28.11 -9.32
C LEU A 119 -16.76 -26.85 -10.14
N GLY A 120 -16.02 -25.76 -9.95
CA GLY A 120 -16.20 -24.51 -10.69
C GLY A 120 -15.92 -24.61 -12.20
N VAL A 121 -15.10 -25.57 -12.62
CA VAL A 121 -14.80 -25.81 -14.04
C VAL A 121 -15.77 -26.74 -14.75
N THR A 122 -16.70 -27.37 -14.02
CA THR A 122 -17.69 -28.29 -14.60
C THR A 122 -18.61 -27.55 -15.57
N ARG A 123 -18.97 -28.23 -16.67
CA ARG A 123 -19.91 -27.71 -17.66
C ARG A 123 -20.98 -28.74 -18.02
N GLN A 124 -22.17 -28.24 -18.29
CA GLN A 124 -23.30 -29.00 -18.81
C GLN A 124 -23.69 -28.47 -20.19
N VAL A 125 -24.26 -29.36 -21.01
CA VAL A 125 -24.78 -29.01 -22.35
C VAL A 125 -26.15 -28.35 -22.18
N HIS A 126 -26.31 -27.16 -22.75
CA HIS A 126 -27.60 -26.47 -22.81
C HIS A 126 -28.11 -26.44 -24.26
N ILE A 127 -29.19 -27.19 -24.53
CA ILE A 127 -29.87 -27.18 -25.84
C ILE A 127 -30.88 -26.04 -25.80
N ARG A 128 -30.61 -24.94 -26.51
CA ARG A 128 -31.64 -23.94 -26.78
C ARG A 128 -32.65 -24.54 -27.77
N SER A 129 -33.89 -24.71 -27.35
CA SER A 129 -34.97 -25.03 -28.28
C SER A 129 -35.21 -23.83 -29.20
N VAL A 130 -35.53 -24.13 -30.47
CA VAL A 130 -35.86 -23.22 -31.58
C VAL A 130 -34.66 -22.84 -32.47
N ILE A 131 -34.56 -23.61 -33.57
CA ILE A 131 -34.00 -23.31 -34.90
C ILE A 131 -32.49 -22.95 -34.96
N GLY A 132 -31.65 -23.95 -35.29
CA GLY A 132 -30.28 -23.76 -35.81
C GLY A 132 -29.10 -23.93 -34.84
N SER A 133 -29.20 -24.84 -33.86
CA SER A 133 -28.37 -24.91 -32.64
C SER A 133 -26.89 -25.31 -32.80
N GLU A 134 -25.98 -24.42 -32.38
CA GLU A 134 -24.74 -24.85 -31.70
C GLU A 134 -25.05 -25.10 -30.21
N ALA A 135 -24.65 -26.26 -29.70
CA ALA A 135 -24.78 -26.59 -28.28
C ALA A 135 -23.78 -25.76 -27.45
N ALA A 136 -24.29 -24.96 -26.50
CA ALA A 136 -23.43 -24.15 -25.62
C ALA A 136 -23.13 -24.88 -24.30
N LEU A 137 -21.85 -24.90 -23.90
CA LEU A 137 -21.39 -25.40 -22.60
C LEU A 137 -21.49 -24.29 -21.54
N ILE A 138 -22.32 -24.49 -20.52
CA ILE A 138 -22.51 -23.54 -19.40
C ILE A 138 -22.08 -24.18 -18.06
N PRO A 139 -21.78 -23.40 -17.01
CA PRO A 139 -21.51 -23.97 -15.66
C PRO A 139 -22.61 -24.93 -15.20
N ASP A 140 -22.25 -25.96 -14.41
CA ASP A 140 -23.14 -27.03 -13.94
C ASP A 140 -23.47 -26.92 -12.43
N PRO A 141 -24.28 -25.93 -12.02
CA PRO A 141 -24.66 -25.78 -10.62
C PRO A 141 -25.66 -26.86 -10.16
N ALA A 142 -26.33 -27.56 -11.08
CA ALA A 142 -27.23 -28.67 -10.77
C ALA A 142 -26.46 -29.88 -10.21
N LEU A 143 -25.29 -30.19 -10.78
CA LEU A 143 -24.37 -31.18 -10.21
C LEU A 143 -23.93 -30.77 -8.79
N VAL A 144 -23.55 -29.51 -8.59
CA VAL A 144 -23.14 -29.00 -7.27
C VAL A 144 -24.26 -29.09 -6.24
N LYS A 145 -25.53 -28.88 -6.63
CA LYS A 145 -26.70 -29.14 -5.79
C LYS A 145 -26.83 -30.62 -5.40
N LYS A 146 -26.65 -31.54 -6.35
CA LYS A 146 -26.67 -32.99 -6.07
C LYS A 146 -25.56 -33.40 -5.09
N ILE A 147 -24.37 -32.82 -5.24
CA ILE A 147 -23.25 -33.03 -4.30
C ILE A 147 -23.63 -32.55 -2.90
N GLY A 148 -24.25 -31.37 -2.77
CA GLY A 148 -24.76 -30.88 -1.49
C GLY A 148 -25.77 -31.82 -0.84
N ALA A 149 -26.70 -32.38 -1.63
CA ALA A 149 -27.70 -33.33 -1.14
C ALA A 149 -27.09 -34.66 -0.66
N ALA A 150 -26.14 -35.22 -1.44
CA ALA A 150 -25.38 -36.41 -1.03
C ALA A 150 -24.57 -36.14 0.25
N THR A 151 -23.89 -34.99 0.31
CA THR A 151 -23.10 -34.57 1.48
C THR A 151 -23.97 -34.45 2.73
N ALA A 152 -25.17 -33.84 2.63
CA ALA A 152 -26.08 -33.72 3.75
C ALA A 152 -26.48 -35.08 4.34
N LEU A 153 -26.77 -36.07 3.49
CA LEU A 153 -27.11 -37.42 3.91
C LEU A 153 -25.92 -38.12 4.59
N GLU A 154 -24.71 -37.98 4.06
CA GLU A 154 -23.51 -38.56 4.68
C GLU A 154 -23.14 -37.88 6.00
N VAL A 155 -23.34 -36.58 6.14
CA VAL A 155 -23.16 -35.85 7.40
C VAL A 155 -24.24 -36.26 8.42
N ARG A 156 -25.49 -36.49 7.98
CA ARG A 156 -26.55 -37.02 8.83
C ARG A 156 -26.34 -38.47 9.23
N ALA A 157 -25.65 -39.27 8.42
CA ALA A 157 -25.27 -40.66 8.73
C ALA A 157 -24.38 -40.77 9.98
N THR A 158 -23.69 -39.70 10.35
CA THR A 158 -22.86 -39.61 11.58
C THR A 158 -23.54 -38.81 12.69
N GLY A 159 -24.80 -38.41 12.49
CA GLY A 159 -25.59 -37.68 13.47
C GLY A 159 -25.38 -36.17 13.49
N ILE A 160 -24.51 -35.64 12.63
CA ILE A 160 -24.13 -34.22 12.66
C ILE A 160 -25.17 -33.39 11.88
N PRO A 161 -25.72 -32.31 12.46
CA PRO A 161 -26.75 -31.49 11.83
C PRO A 161 -26.24 -30.23 11.10
N TYR A 162 -24.93 -29.91 11.13
CA TYR A 162 -24.42 -28.64 10.63
C TYR A 162 -23.08 -28.81 9.89
N ALA A 163 -23.02 -28.34 8.65
CA ALA A 163 -21.81 -28.35 7.82
C ALA A 163 -21.24 -26.93 7.66
N PHE A 164 -19.93 -26.78 7.86
CA PHE A 164 -19.20 -25.54 7.59
C PHE A 164 -18.89 -25.38 6.09
N ALA A 165 -19.93 -25.42 5.26
CA ALA A 165 -19.87 -25.29 3.81
C ALA A 165 -21.11 -24.56 3.27
N PRO A 166 -21.01 -23.80 2.16
CA PRO A 166 -19.83 -23.68 1.29
C PRO A 166 -18.81 -22.59 1.66
N CYS A 167 -17.55 -22.84 1.30
CA CYS A 167 -16.60 -21.76 1.03
C CYS A 167 -17.01 -21.06 -0.27
N ILE A 168 -17.33 -19.77 -0.18
CA ILE A 168 -17.71 -18.92 -1.32
C ILE A 168 -16.69 -17.80 -1.53
N ALA A 169 -15.45 -18.05 -1.13
CA ALA A 169 -14.32 -17.22 -1.47
C ALA A 169 -14.23 -17.07 -2.99
N VAL A 170 -13.90 -15.87 -3.44
CA VAL A 170 -13.47 -15.62 -4.81
C VAL A 170 -11.96 -15.48 -4.77
N CYS A 171 -11.23 -16.59 -4.94
CA CYS A 171 -9.77 -16.58 -4.88
C CYS A 171 -9.22 -15.73 -6.05
N ARG A 172 -8.51 -14.64 -5.74
CA ARG A 172 -7.94 -13.70 -6.72
C ARG A 172 -6.46 -13.90 -6.98
N ASP A 173 -5.82 -14.73 -6.16
CA ASP A 173 -4.40 -15.06 -6.27
C ASP A 173 -4.19 -16.55 -5.94
N PRO A 174 -3.75 -17.38 -6.90
CA PRO A 174 -3.59 -18.81 -6.66
C PRO A 174 -2.47 -19.13 -5.66
N ARG A 175 -1.61 -18.18 -5.29
CA ARG A 175 -0.61 -18.39 -4.22
C ARG A 175 -1.24 -18.74 -2.87
N TRP A 176 -2.52 -18.41 -2.68
CA TRP A 176 -3.28 -18.75 -1.50
C TRP A 176 -3.50 -20.24 -1.29
N GLY A 177 -3.14 -20.72 -0.10
CA GLY A 177 -3.24 -22.13 0.28
C GLY A 177 -4.67 -22.66 0.44
N ARG A 178 -5.69 -21.82 0.29
CA ARG A 178 -7.11 -22.24 0.22
C ARG A 178 -7.74 -21.99 -1.14
N CYS A 179 -6.95 -21.68 -2.18
CA CYS A 179 -7.51 -21.39 -3.49
C CYS A 179 -8.31 -22.56 -4.09
N TYR A 180 -8.03 -23.81 -3.69
CA TYR A 180 -8.80 -24.98 -4.08
C TYR A 180 -10.22 -25.03 -3.47
N GLU A 181 -10.43 -24.34 -2.35
CA GLU A 181 -11.74 -24.18 -1.70
C GLU A 181 -12.59 -23.10 -2.39
N SER A 182 -12.01 -22.33 -3.31
CA SER A 182 -12.74 -21.35 -4.13
C SER A 182 -13.17 -21.97 -5.45
N TYR A 183 -14.47 -21.89 -5.78
CA TYR A 183 -14.96 -22.38 -7.07
C TYR A 183 -14.31 -21.69 -8.28
N SER A 184 -14.07 -20.37 -8.19
CA SER A 184 -13.56 -19.61 -9.34
C SER A 184 -12.93 -18.28 -8.90
N GLU A 185 -12.09 -17.70 -9.75
CA GLU A 185 -11.75 -16.27 -9.63
C GLU A 185 -12.87 -15.35 -10.15
N ASP A 186 -13.82 -15.87 -10.94
CA ASP A 186 -14.99 -15.14 -11.43
C ASP A 186 -16.13 -15.21 -10.39
N PRO A 187 -16.56 -14.06 -9.82
CA PRO A 187 -17.64 -14.04 -8.84
C PRO A 187 -18.97 -14.57 -9.40
N LYS A 188 -19.21 -14.58 -10.72
CA LYS A 188 -20.43 -15.13 -11.31
C LYS A 188 -20.49 -16.65 -11.20
N ILE A 189 -19.36 -17.34 -11.39
CA ILE A 189 -19.28 -18.79 -11.20
C ILE A 189 -19.50 -19.12 -9.73
N VAL A 190 -18.87 -18.39 -8.81
CA VAL A 190 -19.08 -18.59 -7.37
C VAL A 190 -20.55 -18.38 -6.98
N GLN A 191 -21.22 -17.34 -7.50
CA GLN A 191 -22.65 -17.15 -7.31
C GLN A 191 -23.49 -18.33 -7.80
N MET A 192 -23.20 -18.87 -8.99
CA MET A 192 -23.90 -20.06 -9.51
C MET A 192 -23.69 -21.29 -8.62
N MET A 193 -22.47 -21.50 -8.10
CA MET A 193 -22.16 -22.65 -7.25
C MET A 193 -22.74 -22.58 -5.83
N THR A 194 -23.36 -21.45 -5.44
CA THR A 194 -24.16 -21.39 -4.21
C THR A 194 -25.36 -22.36 -4.20
N GLU A 195 -25.68 -23.03 -5.32
CA GLU A 195 -26.63 -24.17 -5.37
C GLU A 195 -26.28 -25.35 -4.44
N ILE A 196 -25.05 -25.42 -3.92
CA ILE A 196 -24.73 -26.38 -2.86
C ILE A 196 -25.56 -26.14 -1.57
N ILE A 197 -25.98 -24.89 -1.30
CA ILE A 197 -26.76 -24.52 -0.11
C ILE A 197 -28.12 -25.21 -0.10
N PRO A 198 -28.98 -25.09 -1.13
CA PRO A 198 -30.24 -25.85 -1.17
C PRO A 198 -30.02 -27.35 -1.33
N GLY A 199 -28.86 -27.81 -1.81
CA GLY A 199 -28.47 -29.22 -1.71
C GLY A 199 -28.33 -29.65 -0.24
N LEU A 200 -27.57 -28.89 0.55
CA LEU A 200 -27.31 -29.15 1.96
C LEU A 200 -28.55 -28.99 2.84
N GLN A 201 -29.32 -27.92 2.61
CA GLN A 201 -30.41 -27.48 3.48
C GLN A 201 -31.80 -27.89 2.98
N GLY A 202 -31.96 -28.24 1.70
CA GLY A 202 -33.26 -28.32 1.03
C GLY A 202 -33.68 -26.99 0.39
N ASP A 203 -34.61 -27.08 -0.56
CA ASP A 203 -35.12 -25.91 -1.29
C ASP A 203 -36.04 -25.04 -0.44
N VAL A 204 -35.85 -23.73 -0.49
CA VAL A 204 -36.71 -22.77 0.20
C VAL A 204 -38.13 -22.75 -0.41
N PRO A 205 -39.19 -22.50 0.39
CA PRO A 205 -40.55 -22.38 -0.13
C PRO A 205 -40.73 -21.18 -1.07
N ALA A 206 -41.77 -21.20 -1.93
CA ALA A 206 -42.01 -20.13 -2.90
C ALA A 206 -42.16 -18.72 -2.28
N ASN A 207 -42.77 -18.62 -1.09
CA ASN A 207 -42.99 -17.35 -0.38
C ASN A 207 -41.89 -17.04 0.66
N PHE A 208 -40.66 -17.51 0.41
CA PHE A 208 -39.57 -17.39 1.35
C PHE A 208 -39.07 -15.95 1.51
N GLN A 209 -38.92 -15.52 2.77
CA GLN A 209 -38.32 -14.23 3.08
C GLN A 209 -36.80 -14.32 3.09
N ARG A 210 -36.14 -13.69 2.11
CA ARG A 210 -34.68 -13.53 2.01
C ARG A 210 -34.03 -13.27 3.37
N GLY A 211 -32.93 -13.97 3.62
CA GLY A 211 -32.12 -13.82 4.82
C GLY A 211 -32.67 -14.54 6.06
N THR A 212 -33.86 -15.13 6.00
CA THR A 212 -34.34 -16.08 7.02
C THR A 212 -33.52 -17.38 6.92
N PRO A 213 -33.15 -18.06 8.01
CA PRO A 213 -32.50 -19.37 7.90
C PRO A 213 -33.51 -20.46 7.54
N PHE A 214 -33.12 -21.44 6.73
CA PHE A 214 -33.97 -22.56 6.31
C PHE A 214 -33.22 -23.89 6.31
N VAL A 215 -33.86 -24.95 6.82
CA VAL A 215 -33.43 -26.35 6.64
C VAL A 215 -34.71 -27.20 6.58
N SER A 216 -34.91 -27.98 5.52
CA SER A 216 -36.21 -28.59 5.21
C SER A 216 -36.56 -29.81 6.06
N GLY A 217 -35.60 -30.42 6.78
CA GLY A 217 -35.87 -31.62 7.56
C GLY A 217 -34.64 -32.28 8.18
N LYS A 218 -34.87 -33.44 8.83
CA LYS A 218 -33.84 -34.20 9.57
C LYS A 218 -32.80 -34.88 8.67
N ASP A 219 -33.09 -35.03 7.39
CA ASP A 219 -32.21 -35.57 6.34
C ASP A 219 -31.34 -34.47 5.68
N LYS A 220 -31.42 -33.23 6.19
CA LYS A 220 -30.68 -32.06 5.71
C LYS A 220 -29.86 -31.44 6.83
N VAL A 221 -28.86 -30.64 6.49
CA VAL A 221 -27.97 -29.98 7.47
C VAL A 221 -28.07 -28.47 7.33
N ALA A 222 -27.79 -27.74 8.41
CA ALA A 222 -27.53 -26.31 8.29
C ALA A 222 -26.26 -26.10 7.43
N ALA A 223 -26.27 -25.11 6.55
CA ALA A 223 -25.12 -24.70 5.75
C ALA A 223 -24.50 -23.40 6.31
N CYS A 224 -23.25 -23.15 5.94
CA CYS A 224 -22.45 -22.00 6.36
C CYS A 224 -21.78 -21.34 5.15
N ALA A 225 -22.22 -20.13 4.79
CA ALA A 225 -21.49 -19.33 3.81
C ALA A 225 -20.23 -18.76 4.46
N LYS A 226 -19.05 -19.11 3.95
CA LYS A 226 -17.76 -18.70 4.53
C LYS A 226 -16.69 -18.28 3.49
N HIS A 227 -15.71 -17.45 3.84
CA HIS A 227 -15.56 -16.71 5.10
C HIS A 227 -15.81 -15.22 4.89
N PHE A 228 -16.74 -14.66 5.67
CA PHE A 228 -17.26 -13.31 5.49
C PHE A 228 -16.25 -12.27 5.99
N VAL A 229 -15.71 -11.39 5.16
CA VAL A 229 -15.77 -11.35 3.69
C VAL A 229 -14.42 -10.92 3.15
N GLY A 230 -14.11 -11.30 1.90
CA GLY A 230 -12.86 -10.91 1.24
C GLY A 230 -11.70 -11.86 1.48
N ASP A 231 -11.94 -13.02 2.08
CA ASP A 231 -10.94 -14.07 2.33
C ASP A 231 -10.11 -14.44 1.08
N GLY A 232 -10.74 -14.56 -0.08
CA GLY A 232 -10.03 -14.87 -1.33
C GLY A 232 -9.23 -13.72 -1.96
N GLY A 233 -9.23 -12.52 -1.35
CA GLY A 233 -8.60 -11.31 -1.90
C GLY A 233 -7.35 -10.84 -1.16
N THR A 234 -6.78 -11.65 -0.27
CA THR A 234 -5.65 -11.22 0.56
C THR A 234 -4.40 -10.92 -0.27
N VAL A 235 -3.61 -9.96 0.20
CA VAL A 235 -2.36 -9.53 -0.47
C VAL A 235 -1.44 -10.72 -0.70
N LYS A 236 -1.00 -10.90 -1.95
CA LYS A 236 -0.16 -12.01 -2.44
C LYS A 236 -0.74 -13.40 -2.16
N GLY A 237 -2.04 -13.49 -1.88
CA GLY A 237 -2.69 -14.73 -1.46
C GLY A 237 -2.21 -15.23 -0.10
N ILE A 238 -1.69 -14.38 0.80
CA ILE A 238 -1.28 -14.84 2.13
C ILE A 238 -2.53 -15.11 2.98
N ASN A 239 -2.66 -16.30 3.55
CA ASN A 239 -3.78 -16.69 4.37
C ASN A 239 -3.93 -15.77 5.60
N GLU A 240 -5.17 -15.46 5.99
CA GLU A 240 -5.52 -14.59 7.15
C GLU A 240 -5.04 -13.13 7.08
N ASN A 241 -4.40 -12.74 5.98
CA ASN A 241 -3.79 -11.44 5.82
C ASN A 241 -4.85 -10.36 5.50
N ASN A 242 -4.39 -9.18 5.13
CA ASN A 242 -5.22 -8.07 4.73
C ASN A 242 -5.66 -8.22 3.27
N THR A 243 -6.94 -8.07 3.02
CA THR A 243 -7.53 -7.86 1.70
C THR A 243 -7.65 -6.37 1.48
N ILE A 244 -6.78 -5.85 0.60
CA ILE A 244 -6.74 -4.43 0.21
C ILE A 244 -7.60 -4.30 -1.03
N VAL A 245 -8.76 -3.66 -0.87
CA VAL A 245 -9.83 -3.69 -1.87
C VAL A 245 -10.71 -2.46 -1.74
N THR A 246 -11.13 -1.91 -2.87
CA THR A 246 -12.07 -0.78 -2.90
C THR A 246 -13.48 -1.24 -2.49
N HIS A 247 -14.36 -0.33 -2.09
CA HIS A 247 -15.76 -0.71 -1.80
C HIS A 247 -16.44 -1.35 -3.02
N ASN A 248 -16.18 -0.83 -4.22
CA ASN A 248 -16.74 -1.38 -5.45
C ASN A 248 -16.24 -2.80 -5.72
N GLU A 249 -14.94 -3.06 -5.61
CA GLU A 249 -14.40 -4.40 -5.79
C GLU A 249 -14.88 -5.35 -4.68
N LEU A 250 -14.96 -4.90 -3.43
CA LEU A 250 -15.51 -5.71 -2.35
C LEU A 250 -16.96 -6.11 -2.66
N TYR A 251 -17.79 -5.17 -3.11
CA TYR A 251 -19.20 -5.42 -3.42
C TYR A 251 -19.45 -6.14 -4.75
N ASN A 252 -18.55 -6.01 -5.73
CA ASN A 252 -18.69 -6.64 -7.06
C ASN A 252 -17.99 -7.99 -7.15
N ILE A 253 -16.98 -8.26 -6.32
CA ILE A 253 -16.19 -9.48 -6.36
C ILE A 253 -16.49 -10.35 -5.14
N HIS A 254 -16.26 -9.86 -3.92
CA HIS A 254 -16.27 -10.72 -2.73
C HIS A 254 -17.63 -10.84 -2.04
N MET A 255 -18.54 -9.89 -2.25
CA MET A 255 -19.86 -9.86 -1.63
C MET A 255 -20.99 -10.60 -2.38
N PRO A 256 -21.06 -10.65 -3.73
CA PRO A 256 -22.27 -11.08 -4.44
C PRO A 256 -22.79 -12.45 -4.01
N ALA A 257 -21.91 -13.45 -3.86
CA ALA A 257 -22.32 -14.80 -3.48
C ALA A 257 -22.98 -14.88 -2.09
N TYR A 258 -22.72 -13.92 -1.18
CA TYR A 258 -23.46 -13.84 0.09
C TYR A 258 -24.92 -13.47 -0.14
N LEU A 259 -25.21 -12.56 -1.08
CA LEU A 259 -26.60 -12.22 -1.43
C LEU A 259 -27.35 -13.45 -1.96
N ASN A 260 -26.74 -14.21 -2.89
CA ASN A 260 -27.32 -15.46 -3.39
C ASN A 260 -27.51 -16.50 -2.28
N SER A 261 -26.56 -16.58 -1.34
CA SER A 261 -26.67 -17.48 -0.18
C SER A 261 -27.87 -17.12 0.71
N LEU A 262 -28.13 -15.82 0.89
CA LEU A 262 -29.29 -15.32 1.65
C LEU A 262 -30.62 -15.57 0.92
N ASP A 263 -30.65 -15.49 -0.41
CA ASP A 263 -31.81 -15.88 -1.22
C ASP A 263 -32.14 -17.36 -1.08
N LYS A 264 -31.12 -18.18 -0.87
CA LYS A 264 -31.22 -19.64 -0.67
C LYS A 264 -31.38 -20.05 0.79
N GLY A 265 -31.57 -19.08 1.68
CA GLY A 265 -31.87 -19.33 3.08
C GLY A 265 -30.73 -19.90 3.90
N VAL A 266 -29.47 -19.60 3.57
CA VAL A 266 -28.29 -20.06 4.33
C VAL A 266 -28.48 -19.83 5.83
N ALA A 267 -28.25 -20.87 6.63
CA ALA A 267 -28.55 -20.86 8.05
C ALA A 267 -27.52 -20.05 8.85
N THR A 268 -26.25 -20.09 8.45
CA THR A 268 -25.15 -19.45 9.17
C THR A 268 -24.17 -18.75 8.22
N VAL A 269 -23.40 -17.81 8.78
CA VAL A 269 -22.27 -17.15 8.10
C VAL A 269 -21.07 -17.17 9.03
N MET A 270 -19.92 -17.64 8.55
CA MET A 270 -18.67 -17.65 9.32
C MET A 270 -17.81 -16.45 8.95
N VAL A 271 -17.31 -15.73 9.95
CA VAL A 271 -16.46 -14.54 9.76
C VAL A 271 -15.02 -14.94 9.45
N SER A 272 -14.39 -14.31 8.46
CA SER A 272 -13.01 -14.55 8.04
C SER A 272 -11.98 -14.08 9.06
N TYR A 273 -10.83 -14.76 9.17
CA TYR A 273 -9.64 -14.25 9.87
C TYR A 273 -9.06 -12.97 9.26
N SER A 274 -9.28 -12.79 7.96
CA SER A 274 -8.70 -11.69 7.18
C SER A 274 -9.12 -10.32 7.71
N SER A 275 -8.36 -9.32 7.30
CA SER A 275 -8.75 -7.93 7.44
C SER A 275 -9.29 -7.41 6.11
N ILE A 276 -10.23 -6.47 6.15
CA ILE A 276 -10.57 -5.62 5.00
C ILE A 276 -9.95 -4.24 5.27
N ASN A 277 -9.04 -3.81 4.41
CA ASN A 277 -8.37 -2.50 4.50
C ASN A 277 -7.85 -2.18 5.92
N GLY A 278 -7.20 -3.16 6.56
CA GLY A 278 -6.60 -3.04 7.89
C GLY A 278 -7.52 -3.37 9.06
N VAL A 279 -8.83 -3.52 8.84
CA VAL A 279 -9.81 -3.83 9.90
C VAL A 279 -10.10 -5.33 9.95
N LYS A 280 -9.78 -5.98 11.07
CA LYS A 280 -10.07 -7.40 11.32
C LYS A 280 -11.57 -7.68 11.17
N MET A 281 -11.94 -8.68 10.37
CA MET A 281 -13.34 -9.00 10.11
C MET A 281 -14.09 -9.43 11.37
N HIS A 282 -13.45 -10.15 12.30
CA HIS A 282 -14.02 -10.47 13.61
C HIS A 282 -14.30 -9.25 14.49
N ALA A 283 -13.72 -8.08 14.21
CA ALA A 283 -13.99 -6.82 14.92
C ALA A 283 -14.79 -5.81 14.06
N ASN A 284 -15.14 -6.17 12.82
CA ASN A 284 -15.72 -5.24 11.84
C ASN A 284 -17.24 -5.13 11.98
N ARG A 285 -17.68 -4.23 12.87
CA ARG A 285 -19.10 -3.96 13.12
C ARG A 285 -19.86 -3.48 11.87
N ASP A 286 -19.18 -2.81 10.96
CA ASP A 286 -19.81 -2.19 9.80
C ASP A 286 -20.21 -3.25 8.78
N LEU A 287 -19.32 -4.19 8.50
CA LEU A 287 -19.64 -5.29 7.60
C LEU A 287 -20.52 -6.35 8.28
N VAL A 288 -20.21 -6.75 9.53
CA VAL A 288 -20.95 -7.83 10.20
C VAL A 288 -22.35 -7.37 10.65
N THR A 289 -22.46 -6.24 11.34
CA THR A 289 -23.76 -5.76 11.83
C THR A 289 -24.46 -4.84 10.84
N ARG A 290 -23.81 -3.74 10.39
CA ARG A 290 -24.50 -2.73 9.58
C ARG A 290 -24.82 -3.26 8.17
N PHE A 291 -23.93 -4.04 7.58
CA PHE A 291 -24.13 -4.59 6.24
C PHE A 291 -24.86 -5.94 6.27
N LEU A 292 -24.23 -7.03 6.71
CA LEU A 292 -24.82 -8.38 6.65
C LEU A 292 -26.15 -8.48 7.40
N LYS A 293 -26.17 -8.12 8.68
CA LYS A 293 -27.40 -8.25 9.50
C LYS A 293 -28.46 -7.21 9.17
N ARG A 294 -28.09 -5.93 9.04
CA ARG A 294 -29.06 -4.83 8.89
C ARG A 294 -29.39 -4.48 7.44
N LYS A 295 -28.41 -4.41 6.54
CA LYS A 295 -28.64 -4.07 5.12
C LYS A 295 -29.14 -5.28 4.34
N LEU A 296 -28.42 -6.41 4.39
CA LEU A 296 -28.83 -7.64 3.70
C LEU A 296 -29.93 -8.43 4.43
N LYS A 297 -30.30 -8.01 5.64
CA LYS A 297 -31.35 -8.63 6.46
C LYS A 297 -31.06 -10.09 6.80
N PHE A 298 -29.80 -10.47 7.00
CA PHE A 298 -29.47 -11.81 7.51
C PHE A 298 -30.05 -12.02 8.92
N ARG A 299 -30.81 -13.11 9.10
CA ARG A 299 -31.53 -13.49 10.35
C ARG A 299 -31.09 -14.83 10.93
N GLY A 300 -30.21 -15.56 10.26
CA GLY A 300 -29.44 -16.64 10.85
C GLY A 300 -28.42 -16.10 11.87
N PHE A 301 -27.52 -16.97 12.34
CA PHE A 301 -26.46 -16.58 13.27
C PHE A 301 -25.09 -16.49 12.60
N VAL A 302 -24.31 -15.52 13.05
CA VAL A 302 -22.92 -15.29 12.63
C VAL A 302 -21.98 -16.03 13.58
N ILE A 303 -21.13 -16.89 13.05
CA ILE A 303 -20.14 -17.65 13.83
C ILE A 303 -18.72 -17.12 13.58
N SER A 304 -17.85 -17.12 14.59
CA SER A 304 -16.43 -16.90 14.36
C SER A 304 -15.77 -18.11 13.68
N ASP A 305 -14.71 -17.88 12.92
CA ASP A 305 -13.71 -18.94 12.67
C ASP A 305 -12.99 -19.39 13.97
N TRP A 306 -12.23 -20.48 13.88
CA TRP A 306 -11.52 -21.15 14.98
C TRP A 306 -10.52 -20.22 15.68
N GLN A 307 -10.77 -19.87 16.94
CA GLN A 307 -9.95 -18.88 17.65
C GLN A 307 -9.83 -17.54 16.88
N GLY A 308 -10.80 -17.23 16.02
CA GLY A 308 -10.73 -16.03 15.19
C GLY A 308 -10.78 -14.73 16.00
N ILE A 309 -11.44 -14.76 17.16
CA ILE A 309 -11.45 -13.61 18.07
C ILE A 309 -10.09 -13.41 18.75
N ASP A 310 -9.36 -14.49 19.03
CA ASP A 310 -8.00 -14.45 19.58
C ASP A 310 -7.06 -13.70 18.62
N ARG A 311 -7.25 -13.93 17.31
CA ARG A 311 -6.46 -13.34 16.22
C ARG A 311 -6.87 -11.90 15.87
N ILE A 312 -7.75 -11.27 16.65
CA ILE A 312 -7.99 -9.82 16.58
C ILE A 312 -6.75 -9.05 17.04
N THR A 313 -6.03 -9.56 18.04
CA THR A 313 -4.82 -8.91 18.59
C THR A 313 -3.56 -9.49 17.97
N TYR A 314 -2.46 -8.72 18.01
CA TYR A 314 -1.12 -9.21 17.70
C TYR A 314 -0.18 -9.05 18.90
N PRO A 315 0.51 -10.13 19.33
CA PRO A 315 0.24 -11.53 19.01
C PRO A 315 -1.21 -11.97 19.34
N PRO A 316 -1.70 -13.09 18.77
CA PRO A 316 -3.00 -13.64 19.11
C PRO A 316 -3.19 -13.83 20.61
N HIS A 317 -4.41 -13.61 21.10
CA HIS A 317 -4.79 -13.79 22.51
C HIS A 317 -4.14 -12.81 23.51
N LYS A 318 -3.35 -11.82 23.05
CA LYS A 318 -2.69 -10.82 23.92
C LYS A 318 -3.63 -10.03 24.83
N ASN A 319 -4.85 -9.75 24.38
CA ASN A 319 -5.88 -9.10 25.19
C ASN A 319 -7.25 -9.74 24.91
N TYR A 320 -7.49 -10.90 25.53
CA TYR A 320 -8.67 -11.69 25.23
C TYR A 320 -9.99 -11.01 25.66
N SER A 321 -9.98 -10.26 26.77
CA SER A 321 -11.14 -9.43 27.16
C SER A 321 -11.51 -8.41 26.08
N TYR A 322 -10.51 -7.75 25.47
CA TYR A 322 -10.72 -6.87 24.31
C TYR A 322 -11.26 -7.64 23.10
N SER A 323 -10.74 -8.83 22.81
CA SER A 323 -11.22 -9.69 21.73
C SER A 323 -12.69 -10.08 21.90
N ILE A 324 -13.11 -10.48 23.10
CA ILE A 324 -14.51 -10.76 23.44
C ILE A 324 -15.35 -9.50 23.24
N LEU A 325 -14.91 -8.37 23.81
CA LEU A 325 -15.62 -7.09 23.71
C LEU A 325 -15.83 -6.65 22.26
N LYS A 326 -14.79 -6.70 21.44
CA LYS A 326 -14.84 -6.25 20.04
C LYS A 326 -15.64 -7.19 19.16
N SER A 327 -15.46 -8.50 19.30
CA SER A 327 -16.16 -9.47 18.44
C SER A 327 -17.65 -9.54 18.70
N VAL A 328 -18.07 -9.60 19.97
CA VAL A 328 -19.48 -9.64 20.33
C VAL A 328 -20.19 -8.34 19.95
N ASN A 329 -19.56 -7.17 20.15
CA ASN A 329 -20.12 -5.89 19.72
C ASN A 329 -20.09 -5.65 18.20
N ALA A 330 -19.13 -6.26 17.48
CA ALA A 330 -19.12 -6.29 16.02
C ALA A 330 -20.33 -7.06 15.46
N GLY A 331 -20.83 -8.03 16.24
CA GLY A 331 -22.05 -8.76 15.95
C GLY A 331 -21.81 -10.25 15.69
N VAL A 332 -20.72 -10.83 16.17
CA VAL A 332 -20.58 -12.29 16.23
C VAL A 332 -21.63 -12.84 17.22
N ASP A 333 -22.34 -13.90 16.84
CA ASP A 333 -23.42 -14.51 17.64
C ASP A 333 -22.95 -15.77 18.37
N MET A 334 -22.09 -16.57 17.73
CA MET A 334 -21.50 -17.77 18.30
C MET A 334 -19.98 -17.73 18.12
N VAL A 335 -19.23 -18.03 19.17
CA VAL A 335 -17.77 -18.02 19.15
C VAL A 335 -17.26 -19.46 19.19
N MET A 336 -16.40 -19.79 18.23
CA MET A 336 -15.65 -21.03 18.16
C MET A 336 -14.40 -20.88 19.04
N VAL A 337 -14.55 -21.22 20.33
CA VAL A 337 -13.55 -21.01 21.42
C VAL A 337 -12.47 -22.11 21.47
N PRO A 338 -12.55 -23.10 20.60
CA PRO A 338 -12.51 -24.57 20.87
C PRO A 338 -12.23 -25.11 22.28
N TYR A 339 -11.33 -24.51 23.05
CA TYR A 339 -10.70 -25.12 24.23
C TYR A 339 -10.92 -24.33 25.53
N ASN A 340 -10.55 -23.04 25.59
CA ASN A 340 -10.57 -22.27 26.85
C ASN A 340 -11.93 -21.62 27.14
N TYR A 341 -12.96 -22.45 27.26
CA TYR A 341 -14.35 -21.99 27.34
C TYR A 341 -14.70 -21.29 28.65
N THR A 342 -14.06 -21.66 29.76
CA THR A 342 -14.27 -21.00 31.05
C THR A 342 -13.79 -19.56 31.03
N GLU A 343 -12.64 -19.28 30.42
CA GLU A 343 -12.14 -17.92 30.23
C GLU A 343 -13.10 -17.09 29.38
N PHE A 344 -13.58 -17.62 28.26
CA PHE A 344 -14.55 -16.92 27.41
C PHE A 344 -15.87 -16.65 28.15
N ILE A 345 -16.43 -17.66 28.83
CA ILE A 345 -17.70 -17.54 29.57
C ILE A 345 -17.57 -16.50 30.69
N ASN A 346 -16.50 -16.57 31.48
CA ASN A 346 -16.25 -15.63 32.57
C ASN A 346 -16.02 -14.21 32.03
N GLY A 347 -15.18 -14.07 31.00
CA GLY A 347 -14.89 -12.78 30.38
C GLY A 347 -16.12 -12.12 29.76
N LEU A 348 -16.98 -12.89 29.07
CA LEU A 348 -18.23 -12.38 28.53
C LEU A 348 -19.23 -12.02 29.64
N THR A 349 -19.34 -12.85 30.67
CA THR A 349 -20.19 -12.58 31.85
C THR A 349 -19.78 -11.28 32.52
N ASP A 350 -18.48 -11.10 32.76
CA ASP A 350 -17.92 -9.89 33.36
C ASP A 350 -18.20 -8.64 32.52
N LEU A 351 -18.03 -8.72 31.19
CA LEU A 351 -18.29 -7.60 30.29
C LEU A 351 -19.77 -7.22 30.24
N VAL A 352 -20.68 -8.19 30.40
CA VAL A 352 -22.13 -7.93 30.51
C VAL A 352 -22.47 -7.30 31.86
N ASN A 353 -21.94 -7.84 32.96
CA ASN A 353 -22.16 -7.33 34.31
C ASN A 353 -21.62 -5.89 34.46
N LYS A 354 -20.47 -5.59 33.85
CA LYS A 354 -19.88 -4.24 33.76
C LYS A 354 -20.58 -3.32 32.74
N LYS A 355 -21.62 -3.80 32.06
CA LYS A 355 -22.39 -3.07 31.02
C LYS A 355 -21.55 -2.65 29.80
N ALA A 356 -20.36 -3.21 29.62
CA ALA A 356 -19.51 -3.01 28.43
C ALA A 356 -20.08 -3.73 27.20
N ILE A 357 -20.78 -4.85 27.41
CA ILE A 357 -21.66 -5.49 26.43
C ILE A 357 -23.09 -5.40 26.95
N ARG A 358 -23.98 -4.82 26.14
CA ARG A 358 -25.39 -4.68 26.51
C ARG A 358 -26.10 -6.02 26.44
N ILE A 359 -26.99 -6.33 27.40
CA ILE A 359 -27.78 -7.57 27.40
C ILE A 359 -28.59 -7.73 26.09
N GLN A 360 -29.01 -6.64 25.45
CA GLN A 360 -29.71 -6.69 24.17
C GLN A 360 -28.84 -7.26 23.02
N ARG A 361 -27.51 -7.14 23.11
CA ARG A 361 -26.57 -7.76 22.15
C ARG A 361 -26.53 -9.28 22.36
N ILE A 362 -26.52 -9.72 23.61
CA ILE A 362 -26.61 -11.14 23.97
C ILE A 362 -27.97 -11.71 23.51
N ASP A 363 -29.06 -10.99 23.77
CA ASP A 363 -30.40 -11.39 23.33
C ASP A 363 -30.52 -11.51 21.80
N ASP A 364 -29.92 -10.59 21.03
CA ASP A 364 -29.88 -10.72 19.56
C ASP A 364 -29.09 -11.95 19.11
N ALA A 365 -27.95 -12.23 19.74
CA ALA A 365 -27.14 -13.40 19.41
C ALA A 365 -27.90 -14.71 19.68
N VAL A 366 -28.43 -14.86 20.88
CA VAL A 366 -29.18 -16.05 21.28
C VAL A 366 -30.46 -16.22 20.48
N LYS A 367 -31.18 -15.13 20.18
CA LYS A 367 -32.36 -15.16 19.31
C LYS A 367 -32.04 -15.75 17.93
N ARG A 368 -30.88 -15.42 17.36
CA ARG A 368 -30.44 -15.93 16.06
C ARG A 368 -30.05 -17.40 16.12
N ILE A 369 -29.33 -17.81 17.16
CA ILE A 369 -28.94 -19.21 17.39
C ILE A 369 -30.19 -20.08 17.56
N LEU A 370 -31.10 -19.68 18.44
CA LEU A 370 -32.35 -20.40 18.68
C LEU A 370 -33.22 -20.46 17.41
N ARG A 371 -33.29 -19.39 16.62
CA ARG A 371 -34.03 -19.40 15.36
C ARG A 371 -33.53 -20.49 14.42
N VAL A 372 -32.21 -20.64 14.24
CA VAL A 372 -31.66 -21.70 13.39
C VAL A 372 -32.01 -23.07 13.95
N LYS A 373 -31.84 -23.29 15.26
CA LYS A 373 -32.16 -24.57 15.90
C LYS A 373 -33.64 -24.96 15.76
N PHE A 374 -34.56 -24.02 15.93
CA PHE A 374 -35.99 -24.27 15.70
C PHE A 374 -36.31 -24.46 14.21
N ALA A 375 -35.76 -23.61 13.34
CA ALA A 375 -36.04 -23.66 11.90
C ALA A 375 -35.60 -25.00 11.26
N MET A 376 -34.55 -25.62 11.79
CA MET A 376 -34.07 -26.92 11.33
C MET A 376 -34.70 -28.13 12.03
N GLY A 377 -35.69 -27.91 12.91
CA GLY A 377 -36.37 -28.98 13.62
C GLY A 377 -35.52 -29.69 14.69
N LEU A 378 -34.46 -29.03 15.20
CA LEU A 378 -33.53 -29.64 16.15
C LEU A 378 -34.16 -29.87 17.53
N PHE A 379 -35.21 -29.11 17.88
CA PHE A 379 -35.98 -29.34 19.10
C PHE A 379 -36.89 -30.57 18.98
N GLU A 380 -37.38 -30.86 17.77
CA GLU A 380 -38.25 -32.00 17.49
C GLU A 380 -37.43 -33.28 17.29
N ASN A 381 -36.27 -33.18 16.65
CA ASN A 381 -35.38 -34.30 16.38
C ASN A 381 -33.97 -34.00 16.91
N PRO A 382 -33.78 -33.94 18.24
CA PRO A 382 -32.49 -33.57 18.81
C PRO A 382 -31.47 -34.70 18.72
N LEU A 383 -31.90 -35.96 18.73
CA LEU A 383 -31.03 -37.13 18.67
C LEU A 383 -30.74 -37.52 17.22
N ALA A 384 -29.53 -38.00 16.99
CA ALA A 384 -29.07 -38.56 15.74
C ALA A 384 -29.75 -39.90 15.43
N ASP A 385 -30.03 -40.11 14.14
CA ASP A 385 -30.81 -41.22 13.59
C ASP A 385 -29.88 -42.29 13.00
N TYR A 386 -29.95 -43.51 13.54
CA TYR A 386 -29.13 -44.64 13.08
C TYR A 386 -29.51 -45.12 11.67
N SER A 387 -30.71 -44.79 11.18
CA SER A 387 -31.20 -45.29 9.88
C SER A 387 -30.46 -44.71 8.66
N PHE A 388 -29.71 -43.62 8.84
CA PHE A 388 -28.90 -43.02 7.76
C PHE A 388 -27.51 -43.66 7.62
N ALA A 389 -27.12 -44.60 8.49
CA ALA A 389 -25.77 -45.16 8.50
C ALA A 389 -25.34 -45.79 7.16
N ASP A 390 -26.30 -46.31 6.38
CA ASP A 390 -26.10 -46.91 5.05
C ASP A 390 -25.79 -45.86 3.96
N LYS A 391 -26.03 -44.57 4.23
CA LYS A 391 -25.77 -43.48 3.28
C LYS A 391 -24.30 -43.11 3.19
N LEU A 392 -23.52 -43.36 4.25
CA LEU A 392 -22.09 -43.04 4.28
C LEU A 392 -21.34 -43.84 3.20
N GLY A 393 -20.74 -43.15 2.23
CA GLY A 393 -19.97 -43.80 1.17
C GLY A 393 -20.80 -44.67 0.22
N SER A 394 -22.11 -44.41 0.10
CA SER A 394 -23.02 -45.21 -0.75
C SER A 394 -22.57 -45.23 -2.22
N LYS A 395 -22.96 -46.28 -2.95
CA LYS A 395 -22.61 -46.41 -4.37
C LYS A 395 -23.17 -45.24 -5.18
N GLU A 396 -24.39 -44.83 -4.87
CA GLU A 396 -25.09 -43.72 -5.54
C GLU A 396 -24.31 -42.42 -5.39
N HIS A 397 -23.81 -42.12 -4.19
CA HIS A 397 -23.00 -40.91 -3.96
C HIS A 397 -21.65 -40.99 -4.67
N ARG A 398 -21.02 -42.17 -4.70
CA ARG A 398 -19.76 -42.39 -5.43
C ARG A 398 -19.93 -42.25 -6.94
N GLU A 399 -21.07 -42.65 -7.51
CA GLU A 399 -21.36 -42.39 -8.93
C GLU A 399 -21.51 -40.89 -9.22
N VAL A 400 -22.12 -40.12 -8.30
CA VAL A 400 -22.16 -38.65 -8.42
C VAL A 400 -20.75 -38.05 -8.32
N ALA A 401 -19.90 -38.57 -7.42
CA ALA A 401 -18.51 -38.13 -7.32
C ALA A 401 -17.70 -38.48 -8.57
N ARG A 402 -17.86 -39.68 -9.14
CA ARG A 402 -17.27 -40.08 -10.43
C ARG A 402 -17.73 -39.17 -11.57
N GLU A 403 -19.03 -38.83 -11.63
CA GLU A 403 -19.57 -37.86 -12.57
C GLU A 403 -18.90 -36.48 -12.40
N ALA A 404 -18.71 -36.04 -11.16
CA ALA A 404 -18.07 -34.76 -10.87
C ALA A 404 -16.59 -34.77 -11.24
N VAL A 405 -15.88 -35.88 -11.00
CA VAL A 405 -14.49 -36.06 -11.43
C VAL A 405 -14.40 -35.90 -12.93
N ARG A 406 -15.13 -36.69 -13.73
CA ARG A 406 -15.00 -36.59 -15.20
C ARG A 406 -15.32 -35.19 -15.75
N LYS A 407 -16.31 -34.50 -15.18
CA LYS A 407 -16.72 -33.15 -15.59
C LYS A 407 -15.74 -32.06 -15.14
N SER A 408 -14.91 -32.31 -14.12
CA SER A 408 -13.93 -31.34 -13.63
C SER A 408 -12.64 -31.32 -14.44
N LEU A 409 -12.39 -32.34 -15.27
CA LEU A 409 -11.14 -32.47 -16.00
C LEU A 409 -11.07 -31.47 -17.15
N VAL A 410 -9.99 -30.69 -17.18
CA VAL A 410 -9.75 -29.69 -18.23
C VAL A 410 -8.60 -30.16 -19.11
N LEU A 411 -8.91 -30.39 -20.40
CA LEU A 411 -7.91 -30.72 -21.41
C LEU A 411 -7.21 -29.45 -21.89
N LEU A 412 -5.93 -29.30 -21.54
CA LEU A 412 -5.12 -28.12 -21.85
C LEU A 412 -4.29 -28.29 -23.13
N LYS A 413 -3.94 -29.53 -23.47
CA LYS A 413 -3.22 -29.89 -24.70
C LYS A 413 -3.65 -31.28 -25.16
N ASN A 414 -3.78 -31.47 -26.47
CA ASN A 414 -4.09 -32.78 -27.06
C ASN A 414 -3.43 -32.95 -28.45
N GLY A 415 -2.13 -33.27 -28.46
CA GLY A 415 -1.31 -33.41 -29.66
C GLY A 415 -0.50 -32.14 -29.99
N LYS A 416 0.45 -32.28 -30.94
CA LYS A 416 1.23 -31.15 -31.49
C LYS A 416 0.40 -30.26 -32.42
N SER A 417 -0.69 -30.80 -32.98
CA SER A 417 -1.65 -30.06 -33.80
C SER A 417 -3.05 -30.63 -33.60
N ALA A 418 -4.08 -29.83 -33.90
CA ALA A 418 -5.48 -30.24 -33.82
C ALA A 418 -5.84 -31.45 -34.71
N LYS A 419 -4.99 -31.76 -35.72
CA LYS A 419 -5.21 -32.87 -36.65
C LYS A 419 -4.66 -34.22 -36.15
N SER A 420 -3.99 -34.24 -34.98
CA SER A 420 -3.37 -35.47 -34.45
C SER A 420 -3.59 -35.57 -32.93
N PRO A 421 -4.85 -35.81 -32.50
CA PRO A 421 -5.17 -35.96 -31.08
C PRO A 421 -4.53 -37.22 -30.48
N VAL A 422 -4.24 -37.17 -29.19
CA VAL A 422 -3.64 -38.23 -28.39
C VAL A 422 -4.70 -38.91 -27.52
N VAL A 423 -5.59 -38.11 -26.90
CA VAL A 423 -6.79 -38.59 -26.21
C VAL A 423 -8.01 -38.46 -27.12
N PRO A 424 -8.96 -39.43 -27.10
CA PRO A 424 -8.98 -40.59 -26.22
C PRO A 424 -7.93 -41.66 -26.57
N LEU A 425 -7.34 -42.26 -25.54
CA LEU A 425 -6.40 -43.36 -25.64
C LEU A 425 -7.15 -44.66 -26.00
N PRO A 426 -6.54 -45.58 -26.77
CA PRO A 426 -7.16 -46.85 -27.06
C PRO A 426 -7.20 -47.72 -25.79
N LYS A 427 -8.39 -48.26 -25.47
CA LYS A 427 -8.54 -49.24 -24.37
C LYS A 427 -7.75 -50.53 -24.60
N LYS A 428 -7.52 -50.88 -25.87
CA LYS A 428 -6.73 -52.04 -26.27
C LYS A 428 -5.37 -51.61 -26.80
N ALA A 429 -4.31 -52.01 -26.12
CA ALA A 429 -2.91 -51.79 -26.52
C ALA A 429 -2.06 -52.99 -26.09
N SER A 430 -0.89 -53.19 -26.69
CA SER A 430 -0.03 -54.33 -26.30
C SER A 430 0.51 -54.17 -24.88
N LYS A 431 0.98 -52.97 -24.53
CA LYS A 431 1.60 -52.64 -23.24
C LYS A 431 1.58 -51.14 -23.01
N ILE A 432 1.15 -50.69 -21.83
CA ILE A 432 1.12 -49.26 -21.46
C ILE A 432 1.85 -49.03 -20.14
N LEU A 433 2.37 -47.81 -19.97
CA LEU A 433 3.01 -47.36 -18.72
C LEU A 433 2.08 -46.41 -17.96
N VAL A 434 1.91 -46.64 -16.66
CA VAL A 434 1.41 -45.63 -15.73
C VAL A 434 2.55 -45.26 -14.78
N ALA A 435 2.83 -43.97 -14.65
CA ALA A 435 3.94 -43.44 -13.86
C ALA A 435 3.53 -42.18 -13.08
N GLY A 436 4.39 -41.73 -12.18
CA GLY A 436 4.15 -40.54 -11.37
C GLY A 436 3.71 -40.84 -9.93
N THR A 437 4.11 -39.96 -9.01
CA THR A 437 3.85 -40.02 -7.56
C THR A 437 2.36 -40.00 -7.21
N HIS A 438 1.52 -39.48 -8.09
CA HIS A 438 0.08 -39.30 -7.85
C HIS A 438 -0.76 -40.39 -8.53
N ALA A 439 -0.15 -41.32 -9.27
CA ALA A 439 -0.90 -42.33 -10.02
C ALA A 439 -1.60 -43.35 -9.10
N ASP A 440 -0.91 -43.82 -8.06
CA ASP A 440 -1.47 -44.78 -7.08
C ASP A 440 -1.40 -44.24 -5.65
N ASN A 441 -1.88 -43.01 -5.45
CA ASN A 441 -1.93 -42.37 -4.13
C ASN A 441 -3.28 -41.67 -3.90
N LEU A 442 -4.17 -42.34 -3.16
CA LEU A 442 -5.52 -41.86 -2.86
C LEU A 442 -5.50 -40.56 -2.06
N GLY A 443 -4.59 -40.44 -1.10
CA GLY A 443 -4.41 -39.23 -0.32
C GLY A 443 -4.09 -38.01 -1.17
N TYR A 444 -3.14 -38.16 -2.10
CA TYR A 444 -2.73 -37.08 -3.00
C TYR A 444 -3.84 -36.62 -3.94
N GLN A 445 -4.64 -37.54 -4.52
CA GLN A 445 -5.76 -37.14 -5.39
C GLN A 445 -6.93 -36.50 -4.62
N CYS A 446 -7.04 -36.72 -3.30
CA CYS A 446 -8.04 -36.07 -2.46
C CYS A 446 -7.60 -34.68 -1.97
N GLY A 447 -6.31 -34.51 -1.63
CA GLY A 447 -5.74 -33.24 -1.16
C GLY A 447 -6.09 -32.91 0.30
N GLY A 448 -6.06 -31.61 0.63
CA GLY A 448 -6.38 -31.11 1.98
C GLY A 448 -7.80 -31.42 2.42
N TRP A 449 -8.08 -31.26 3.71
CA TRP A 449 -9.38 -31.56 4.31
C TRP A 449 -9.89 -32.99 4.10
N THR A 450 -9.01 -33.98 3.94
CA THR A 450 -9.41 -35.40 3.79
C THR A 450 -8.83 -36.25 4.92
N ILE A 451 -9.70 -36.78 5.80
CA ILE A 451 -9.39 -37.54 7.03
C ILE A 451 -8.62 -36.75 8.09
N LYS A 452 -7.62 -35.96 7.68
CA LYS A 452 -6.85 -35.03 8.51
C LYS A 452 -7.01 -33.61 7.95
N TRP A 453 -6.76 -32.60 8.79
CA TRP A 453 -6.82 -31.18 8.41
C TRP A 453 -5.99 -30.87 7.15
N GLN A 454 -4.71 -31.20 7.16
CA GLN A 454 -3.79 -30.97 6.04
C GLN A 454 -3.95 -32.01 4.91
N GLY A 455 -4.82 -33.00 5.06
CA GLY A 455 -4.76 -34.24 4.29
C GLY A 455 -3.53 -35.07 4.68
N GLN A 456 -3.30 -36.16 3.96
CA GLN A 456 -2.19 -37.08 4.18
C GLN A 456 -1.99 -37.95 2.93
N GLU A 457 -0.82 -38.57 2.80
CA GLU A 457 -0.50 -39.44 1.67
C GLU A 457 -0.89 -40.91 1.90
N GLY A 458 -0.99 -41.67 0.82
CA GLY A 458 -1.15 -43.12 0.84
C GLY A 458 -2.56 -43.61 0.50
N ASN A 459 -2.70 -44.93 0.42
CA ASN A 459 -3.92 -45.61 -0.05
C ASN A 459 -4.79 -46.17 1.06
N ASN A 460 -4.27 -46.26 2.29
CA ASN A 460 -4.95 -46.92 3.42
C ASN A 460 -5.71 -45.93 4.32
N LEU A 461 -6.05 -44.75 3.79
CA LEU A 461 -6.62 -43.64 4.55
C LEU A 461 -8.15 -43.68 4.61
N THR A 462 -8.79 -44.00 3.49
CA THR A 462 -10.25 -44.09 3.33
C THR A 462 -10.60 -45.02 2.15
N ALA A 463 -11.89 -45.22 1.87
CA ALA A 463 -12.34 -45.99 0.71
C ALA A 463 -12.40 -45.12 -0.56
N GLY A 464 -11.78 -45.60 -1.64
CA GLY A 464 -11.78 -44.96 -2.95
C GLY A 464 -11.00 -45.77 -3.99
N THR A 465 -11.01 -45.26 -5.21
CA THR A 465 -10.27 -45.80 -6.35
C THR A 465 -9.18 -44.82 -6.76
N THR A 466 -7.92 -45.28 -6.76
CA THR A 466 -6.81 -44.47 -7.28
C THR A 466 -6.90 -44.30 -8.79
N ILE A 467 -6.24 -43.30 -9.36
CA ILE A 467 -6.19 -43.11 -10.82
C ILE A 467 -5.62 -44.36 -11.52
N LEU A 468 -4.57 -44.99 -10.99
CA LEU A 468 -4.01 -46.25 -11.51
C LEU A 468 -5.07 -47.35 -11.54
N LYS A 469 -5.79 -47.56 -10.43
CA LYS A 469 -6.84 -48.58 -10.36
C LYS A 469 -8.01 -48.27 -11.29
N GLY A 470 -8.34 -46.98 -11.48
CA GLY A 470 -9.33 -46.54 -12.46
C GLY A 470 -8.92 -46.87 -13.89
N ILE A 471 -7.65 -46.62 -14.24
CA ILE A 471 -7.07 -46.99 -15.55
C ILE A 471 -7.08 -48.51 -15.73
N GLN A 472 -6.69 -49.27 -14.71
CA GLN A 472 -6.71 -50.74 -14.73
C GLN A 472 -8.10 -51.31 -14.99
N ALA A 473 -9.14 -50.69 -14.43
CA ALA A 473 -10.52 -51.09 -14.65
C ALA A 473 -11.06 -50.71 -16.05
N ALA A 474 -10.45 -49.73 -16.72
CA ALA A 474 -10.97 -49.17 -17.97
C ALA A 474 -10.39 -49.82 -19.25
N VAL A 475 -9.18 -50.38 -19.18
CA VAL A 475 -8.51 -50.99 -20.35
C VAL A 475 -9.06 -52.39 -20.67
N ASP A 476 -8.85 -52.84 -21.90
CA ASP A 476 -9.11 -54.21 -22.33
C ASP A 476 -8.26 -55.20 -21.50
N PRO A 477 -8.81 -56.35 -21.05
CA PRO A 477 -8.07 -57.34 -20.26
C PRO A 477 -6.78 -57.87 -20.90
N SER A 478 -6.64 -57.78 -22.23
CA SER A 478 -5.42 -58.13 -22.97
C SER A 478 -4.31 -57.07 -22.91
N THR A 479 -4.61 -55.85 -22.43
CA THR A 479 -3.63 -54.78 -22.31
C THR A 479 -2.75 -54.96 -21.09
N LYS A 480 -1.43 -55.14 -21.28
CA LYS A 480 -0.49 -55.22 -20.17
C LYS A 480 -0.20 -53.84 -19.58
N ILE A 481 -0.65 -53.58 -18.36
CA ILE A 481 -0.32 -52.36 -17.62
C ILE A 481 0.95 -52.59 -16.80
N VAL A 482 1.90 -51.65 -16.91
CA VAL A 482 3.05 -51.57 -16.00
C VAL A 482 2.94 -50.28 -15.20
N PHE A 483 2.95 -50.40 -13.88
CA PHE A 483 3.11 -49.25 -12.99
C PHE A 483 4.57 -49.15 -12.54
N LYS A 484 5.17 -47.97 -12.72
CA LYS A 484 6.46 -47.64 -12.12
C LYS A 484 6.44 -46.15 -11.77
N GLU A 485 6.56 -45.84 -10.49
CA GLU A 485 6.35 -44.48 -9.97
C GLU A 485 7.34 -43.46 -10.57
N ASN A 486 8.65 -43.73 -10.44
CA ASN A 486 9.70 -42.88 -11.01
C ASN A 486 10.62 -43.69 -11.96
N PRO A 487 10.20 -43.92 -13.22
CA PRO A 487 11.02 -44.64 -14.19
C PRO A 487 12.07 -43.73 -14.83
N ASP A 488 13.30 -44.21 -14.97
CA ASP A 488 14.33 -43.53 -15.77
C ASP A 488 14.06 -43.67 -17.29
N SER A 489 14.64 -42.77 -18.09
CA SER A 489 14.41 -42.75 -19.54
C SER A 489 14.90 -44.02 -20.27
N LYS A 490 15.97 -44.65 -19.79
CA LYS A 490 16.53 -45.87 -20.40
C LYS A 490 15.58 -47.04 -20.23
N TYR A 491 15.00 -47.18 -19.04
CA TYR A 491 13.95 -48.13 -18.75
C TYR A 491 12.77 -47.92 -19.70
N VAL A 492 12.22 -46.71 -19.78
CA VAL A 492 11.02 -46.43 -20.62
C VAL A 492 11.26 -46.81 -22.09
N LYS A 493 12.42 -46.44 -22.66
CA LYS A 493 12.78 -46.78 -24.06
C LYS A 493 12.93 -48.29 -24.29
N SER A 494 13.52 -49.02 -23.34
CA SER A 494 13.77 -50.47 -23.48
C SER A 494 12.51 -51.35 -23.43
N GLN A 495 11.40 -50.82 -22.91
CA GLN A 495 10.24 -51.63 -22.55
C GLN A 495 9.14 -51.71 -23.63
N GLY A 496 9.24 -50.93 -24.72
CA GLY A 496 8.32 -50.98 -25.85
C GLY A 496 6.88 -50.57 -25.52
N PHE A 497 6.68 -49.53 -24.71
CA PHE A 497 5.35 -49.05 -24.34
C PHE A 497 4.64 -48.39 -25.54
N SER A 498 3.34 -48.68 -25.71
CA SER A 498 2.50 -48.04 -26.73
C SER A 498 2.26 -46.55 -26.45
N HIS A 499 2.04 -46.22 -25.18
CA HIS A 499 1.93 -44.87 -24.63
C HIS A 499 2.12 -44.91 -23.11
N ALA A 500 2.26 -43.73 -22.49
CA ALA A 500 2.34 -43.58 -21.04
C ALA A 500 1.33 -42.56 -20.49
N ILE A 501 0.88 -42.80 -19.27
CA ILE A 501 0.09 -41.85 -18.47
C ILE A 501 0.94 -41.48 -17.25
N VAL A 502 1.28 -40.20 -17.13
CA VAL A 502 2.08 -39.65 -16.03
C VAL A 502 1.18 -38.83 -15.13
N VAL A 503 1.06 -39.20 -13.86
CA VAL A 503 0.20 -38.51 -12.89
C VAL A 503 1.07 -37.90 -11.79
N VAL A 504 1.18 -36.57 -11.78
CA VAL A 504 2.04 -35.81 -10.86
C VAL A 504 1.32 -34.55 -10.37
N GLY A 505 1.80 -33.93 -9.29
CA GLY A 505 1.01 -32.88 -8.67
C GLY A 505 1.55 -32.31 -7.36
N GLU A 506 0.72 -31.50 -6.70
CA GLU A 506 1.00 -31.00 -5.35
C GLU A 506 0.70 -32.09 -4.29
N PRO A 507 1.44 -32.15 -3.17
CA PRO A 507 1.00 -32.88 -1.99
C PRO A 507 -0.23 -32.20 -1.35
N PRO A 508 -0.96 -32.89 -0.45
CA PRO A 508 -2.04 -32.28 0.32
C PRO A 508 -1.59 -31.08 1.17
N TYR A 509 -2.43 -30.05 1.24
CA TYR A 509 -2.24 -28.88 2.08
C TYR A 509 -3.59 -28.22 2.42
N ALA A 510 -3.64 -27.45 3.49
CA ALA A 510 -4.77 -26.61 3.85
C ALA A 510 -4.29 -25.31 4.52
N GLU A 511 -4.99 -24.21 4.23
CA GLU A 511 -4.77 -22.91 4.88
C GLU A 511 -3.32 -22.43 4.69
N THR A 512 -2.70 -21.92 5.75
CA THR A 512 -1.36 -21.30 5.70
C THR A 512 -0.28 -22.25 5.21
N ALA A 513 -0.38 -23.56 5.47
CA ALA A 513 0.59 -24.55 4.99
C ALA A 513 0.57 -24.71 3.46
N GLY A 514 -0.51 -24.26 2.81
CA GLY A 514 -0.62 -24.22 1.36
C GLY A 514 -0.17 -22.91 0.72
N ASP A 515 0.16 -21.87 1.49
CA ASP A 515 0.62 -20.60 0.91
C ASP A 515 1.95 -20.84 0.21
N ASN A 516 2.01 -20.53 -1.09
CA ASN A 516 3.19 -20.84 -1.90
C ASN A 516 3.43 -19.76 -2.95
N LEU A 517 4.59 -19.10 -2.85
CA LEU A 517 5.00 -18.02 -3.76
C LEU A 517 5.58 -18.52 -5.09
N ASN A 518 6.05 -19.78 -5.16
CA ASN A 518 6.71 -20.32 -6.35
C ASN A 518 5.76 -21.08 -7.29
N LEU A 519 4.70 -21.69 -6.76
CA LEU A 519 3.71 -22.49 -7.49
C LEU A 519 4.32 -23.47 -8.52
N THR A 520 5.46 -24.09 -8.18
CA THR A 520 6.13 -25.07 -9.05
C THR A 520 5.69 -26.50 -8.73
N LEU A 521 5.81 -27.40 -9.71
CA LEU A 521 5.63 -28.83 -9.47
C LEU A 521 6.75 -29.35 -8.55
N PRO A 522 6.43 -30.05 -7.46
CA PRO A 522 7.44 -30.62 -6.58
C PRO A 522 8.18 -31.78 -7.26
N ASN A 523 9.45 -31.95 -6.91
CA ASN A 523 10.22 -33.13 -7.32
C ASN A 523 9.69 -34.40 -6.64
N PRO A 524 9.72 -35.57 -7.30
CA PRO A 524 10.31 -35.86 -8.61
C PRO A 524 9.39 -35.58 -9.83
N GLY A 525 8.31 -34.80 -9.70
CA GLY A 525 7.34 -34.57 -10.78
C GLY A 525 7.95 -34.09 -12.13
N PRO A 526 8.73 -32.99 -12.15
CA PRO A 526 9.45 -32.54 -13.35
C PRO A 526 10.37 -33.60 -13.97
N GLU A 527 11.06 -34.37 -13.14
CA GLU A 527 11.97 -35.43 -13.59
C GLU A 527 11.21 -36.56 -14.28
N ILE A 528 10.10 -37.02 -13.68
CA ILE A 528 9.25 -38.07 -14.24
C ILE A 528 8.67 -37.65 -15.60
N ILE A 529 8.17 -36.42 -15.70
CA ILE A 529 7.68 -35.88 -16.98
C ILE A 529 8.78 -35.93 -18.04
N ASN A 530 10.00 -35.47 -17.71
CA ASN A 530 11.11 -35.46 -18.66
C ASN A 530 11.52 -36.88 -19.08
N ASN A 531 11.64 -37.80 -18.14
CA ASN A 531 12.11 -39.16 -18.38
C ASN A 531 11.12 -39.97 -19.24
N VAL A 532 9.82 -39.83 -18.96
CA VAL A 532 8.76 -40.58 -19.64
C VAL A 532 8.39 -39.94 -20.97
N CYS A 533 8.03 -38.65 -20.98
CA CYS A 533 7.56 -37.97 -22.19
C CYS A 533 8.66 -37.76 -23.24
N GLY A 534 9.93 -37.77 -22.83
CA GLY A 534 11.06 -37.79 -23.76
C GLY A 534 11.30 -39.15 -24.42
N ALA A 535 10.64 -40.22 -23.98
CA ALA A 535 10.89 -41.59 -24.40
C ALA A 535 9.70 -42.26 -25.12
N VAL A 536 8.47 -41.89 -24.76
CA VAL A 536 7.24 -42.46 -25.32
C VAL A 536 6.15 -41.40 -25.35
N LYS A 537 5.17 -41.54 -26.26
CA LYS A 537 3.98 -40.67 -26.28
C LYS A 537 3.33 -40.66 -24.90
N CYS A 538 3.12 -39.48 -24.32
CA CYS A 538 2.67 -39.34 -22.94
C CYS A 538 1.44 -38.44 -22.77
N VAL A 539 0.57 -38.83 -21.85
CA VAL A 539 -0.47 -37.96 -21.29
C VAL A 539 -0.07 -37.60 -19.87
N VAL A 540 0.08 -36.31 -19.58
CA VAL A 540 0.34 -35.81 -18.23
C VAL A 540 -0.97 -35.37 -17.59
N VAL A 541 -1.28 -35.94 -16.42
CA VAL A 541 -2.40 -35.58 -15.57
C VAL A 541 -1.84 -34.84 -14.35
N ILE A 542 -2.20 -33.56 -14.22
CA ILE A 542 -1.77 -32.71 -13.10
C ILE A 542 -2.83 -32.73 -12.01
N VAL A 543 -2.46 -33.23 -10.83
CA VAL A 543 -3.29 -33.19 -9.61
C VAL A 543 -2.85 -32.00 -8.77
N SER A 544 -3.65 -30.94 -8.71
CA SER A 544 -3.26 -29.70 -8.03
C SER A 544 -4.46 -28.95 -7.46
N GLY A 545 -4.25 -28.15 -6.41
CA GLY A 545 -5.32 -27.30 -5.87
C GLY A 545 -5.54 -26.03 -6.71
N ARG A 546 -4.70 -25.79 -7.71
CA ARG A 546 -4.55 -24.49 -8.41
C ARG A 546 -3.69 -24.62 -9.67
N PRO A 547 -3.64 -23.59 -10.52
CA PRO A 547 -2.66 -23.53 -11.61
C PRO A 547 -1.21 -23.53 -11.10
N LEU A 548 -0.32 -24.21 -11.83
CA LEU A 548 1.11 -24.33 -11.50
C LEU A 548 1.99 -23.91 -12.68
N VAL A 549 3.25 -23.60 -12.40
CA VAL A 549 4.29 -23.37 -13.41
C VAL A 549 4.58 -24.69 -14.14
N ILE A 550 4.21 -24.74 -15.42
CA ILE A 550 4.37 -25.94 -16.26
C ILE A 550 4.98 -25.66 -17.65
N GLU A 551 5.18 -24.38 -18.00
CA GLU A 551 5.54 -23.92 -19.35
C GLU A 551 6.74 -24.68 -19.95
N SER A 552 7.78 -24.92 -19.15
CA SER A 552 9.01 -25.61 -19.56
C SER A 552 8.81 -27.07 -19.99
N TYR A 553 7.73 -27.72 -19.52
CA TYR A 553 7.45 -29.13 -19.81
C TYR A 553 6.46 -29.30 -20.97
N VAL A 554 5.58 -28.31 -21.21
CA VAL A 554 4.52 -28.37 -22.24
C VAL A 554 5.03 -28.81 -23.61
N PRO A 555 6.20 -28.40 -24.12
CA PRO A 555 6.70 -28.88 -25.42
C PRO A 555 6.91 -30.39 -25.52
N LYS A 556 7.26 -31.06 -24.40
CA LYS A 556 7.52 -32.50 -24.33
C LYS A 556 6.25 -33.33 -24.12
N ILE A 557 5.19 -32.73 -23.60
CA ILE A 557 3.95 -33.42 -23.24
C ILE A 557 3.05 -33.56 -24.47
N ASP A 558 2.57 -34.75 -24.82
CA ASP A 558 1.68 -34.91 -25.96
C ASP A 558 0.24 -34.49 -25.63
N ALA A 559 -0.30 -34.88 -24.48
CA ALA A 559 -1.55 -34.35 -23.94
C ALA A 559 -1.44 -33.98 -22.47
N LEU A 560 -2.10 -32.88 -22.08
CA LEU A 560 -2.04 -32.32 -20.74
C LEU A 560 -3.45 -32.14 -20.19
N VAL A 561 -3.70 -32.71 -19.01
CA VAL A 561 -4.98 -32.63 -18.31
C VAL A 561 -4.77 -32.01 -16.94
N ALA A 562 -5.54 -30.99 -16.61
CA ALA A 562 -5.69 -30.52 -15.22
C ALA A 562 -6.81 -31.31 -14.55
N ALA A 563 -6.46 -32.11 -13.56
CA ALA A 563 -7.39 -32.95 -12.80
C ALA A 563 -7.85 -32.33 -11.48
N TRP A 564 -7.22 -31.23 -11.08
CA TRP A 564 -7.45 -30.56 -9.80
C TRP A 564 -7.19 -31.51 -8.63
N LEU A 565 -8.04 -31.50 -7.60
CA LEU A 565 -8.09 -32.50 -6.55
C LEU A 565 -9.39 -33.31 -6.73
N PRO A 566 -9.36 -34.42 -7.49
CA PRO A 566 -10.57 -35.12 -7.92
C PRO A 566 -11.31 -35.89 -6.81
N GLY A 567 -10.70 -36.15 -5.65
CA GLY A 567 -11.36 -36.88 -4.57
C GLY A 567 -11.27 -38.40 -4.74
N SER A 568 -12.22 -39.17 -4.21
CA SER A 568 -12.07 -40.62 -4.03
C SER A 568 -12.29 -41.46 -5.29
N GLU A 569 -12.89 -40.90 -6.34
CA GLU A 569 -13.38 -41.67 -7.49
C GLU A 569 -12.48 -41.50 -8.73
N GLY A 570 -11.24 -41.98 -8.66
CA GLY A 570 -10.24 -41.88 -9.72
C GLY A 570 -10.64 -42.51 -11.06
N GLN A 571 -11.70 -43.34 -11.08
CA GLN A 571 -12.31 -43.87 -12.30
C GLN A 571 -12.81 -42.76 -13.23
N GLY A 572 -13.27 -41.63 -12.69
CA GLY A 572 -13.72 -40.50 -13.52
C GLY A 572 -12.60 -39.89 -14.38
N VAL A 573 -11.33 -40.10 -14.00
CA VAL A 573 -10.18 -39.72 -14.83
C VAL A 573 -10.04 -40.66 -16.03
N ALA A 574 -10.18 -41.96 -15.80
CA ALA A 574 -10.12 -42.96 -16.87
C ALA A 574 -11.28 -42.81 -17.87
N ASP A 575 -12.48 -42.47 -17.38
CA ASP A 575 -13.70 -42.28 -18.19
C ASP A 575 -13.47 -41.35 -19.39
N VAL A 576 -12.71 -40.26 -19.23
CA VAL A 576 -12.42 -39.32 -20.32
C VAL A 576 -11.12 -39.60 -21.04
N LEU A 577 -10.11 -40.16 -20.35
CA LEU A 577 -8.84 -40.51 -20.98
C LEU A 577 -9.02 -41.59 -22.04
N PHE A 578 -9.94 -42.55 -21.82
CA PHE A 578 -10.23 -43.65 -22.75
C PHE A 578 -11.51 -43.45 -23.58
N GLY A 579 -12.14 -42.28 -23.49
CA GLY A 579 -13.22 -41.88 -24.40
C GLY A 579 -14.60 -42.46 -24.10
N ASP A 580 -14.87 -42.97 -22.89
CA ASP A 580 -16.25 -43.28 -22.48
C ASP A 580 -17.09 -42.01 -22.39
N TYR A 581 -16.45 -40.89 -22.07
CA TYR A 581 -17.02 -39.54 -22.08
C TYR A 581 -16.03 -38.54 -22.70
N GLY A 582 -16.54 -37.43 -23.23
CA GLY A 582 -15.71 -36.32 -23.70
C GLY A 582 -15.29 -35.38 -22.57
N PHE A 583 -14.17 -34.67 -22.76
CA PHE A 583 -13.76 -33.58 -21.87
C PHE A 583 -14.71 -32.38 -22.02
N THR A 584 -15.40 -31.98 -20.94
CA THR A 584 -16.28 -30.80 -20.93
C THR A 584 -15.79 -29.68 -20.02
N GLY A 585 -14.84 -29.96 -19.13
CA GLY A 585 -14.30 -28.98 -18.19
C GLY A 585 -13.71 -27.76 -18.89
N LYS A 586 -13.94 -26.57 -18.33
CA LYS A 586 -13.37 -25.31 -18.80
C LYS A 586 -12.79 -24.53 -17.63
N LEU A 587 -11.56 -24.03 -17.80
CA LEU A 587 -10.89 -23.22 -16.78
C LEU A 587 -11.82 -22.13 -16.23
N ALA A 588 -11.95 -22.11 -14.91
CA ALA A 588 -12.64 -21.09 -14.12
C ALA A 588 -11.63 -20.25 -13.32
N ARG A 589 -10.35 -20.38 -13.68
CA ARG A 589 -9.21 -19.65 -13.18
C ARG A 589 -8.23 -19.40 -14.32
N THR A 590 -7.55 -18.27 -14.29
CA THR A 590 -6.49 -17.94 -15.22
C THR A 590 -5.29 -18.84 -14.95
N TRP A 591 -4.77 -19.51 -15.98
CA TRP A 591 -3.50 -20.25 -15.90
C TRP A 591 -2.35 -19.31 -16.24
N PHE A 592 -1.58 -18.89 -15.24
CA PHE A 592 -0.45 -17.98 -15.43
C PHE A 592 0.72 -18.70 -16.13
N LYS A 593 1.55 -17.94 -16.86
CA LYS A 593 2.80 -18.47 -17.44
C LYS A 593 3.89 -18.54 -16.38
N ARG A 594 4.03 -17.47 -15.62
CA ARG A 594 5.02 -17.31 -14.55
C ARG A 594 4.40 -16.62 -13.33
N VAL A 595 4.95 -16.87 -12.15
CA VAL A 595 4.39 -16.35 -10.88
C VAL A 595 4.56 -14.84 -10.70
N ASP A 596 5.50 -14.22 -11.41
CA ASP A 596 5.70 -12.76 -11.46
C ASP A 596 4.50 -12.01 -12.05
N GLN A 597 3.63 -12.70 -12.79
CA GLN A 597 2.40 -12.15 -13.35
C GLN A 597 1.28 -11.99 -12.30
N LEU A 598 1.41 -12.63 -11.13
CA LEU A 598 0.31 -12.72 -10.17
C LEU A 598 0.24 -11.48 -9.24
N PRO A 599 -0.97 -10.97 -8.94
CA PRO A 599 -2.28 -11.48 -9.37
C PRO A 599 -2.70 -11.02 -10.78
N MET A 600 -3.12 -11.96 -11.64
CA MET A 600 -3.63 -11.71 -13.00
C MET A 600 -4.98 -12.39 -13.17
N ASN A 601 -6.05 -11.60 -13.33
CA ASN A 601 -7.41 -12.12 -13.47
C ASN A 601 -8.09 -11.53 -14.73
N MET A 602 -9.01 -12.27 -15.33
CA MET A 602 -9.61 -11.99 -16.65
C MET A 602 -10.29 -10.60 -16.81
N MET A 603 -10.63 -9.93 -15.71
CA MET A 603 -11.13 -8.54 -15.70
C MET A 603 -10.07 -7.53 -16.17
N GLY A 604 -8.77 -7.83 -16.01
CA GLY A 604 -7.67 -7.07 -16.59
C GLY A 604 -7.45 -7.32 -18.09
N ILE A 605 -7.87 -8.48 -18.61
CA ILE A 605 -7.78 -8.84 -20.04
C ILE A 605 -9.00 -8.31 -20.81
N MET A 606 -10.18 -8.30 -20.19
CA MET A 606 -11.36 -7.68 -20.78
C MET A 606 -11.27 -6.15 -20.79
N LEU A 607 -10.54 -5.53 -19.86
CA LEU A 607 -10.18 -4.10 -19.96
C LEU A 607 -9.26 -3.84 -21.17
N TRP A 608 -8.33 -4.76 -21.44
CA TRP A 608 -7.43 -4.70 -22.61
C TRP A 608 -8.16 -4.96 -23.95
N LEU A 609 -9.15 -5.85 -23.97
CA LEU A 609 -9.97 -6.16 -25.16
C LEU A 609 -11.16 -5.20 -25.35
N MET A 610 -11.72 -4.62 -24.28
CA MET A 610 -12.71 -3.54 -24.37
C MET A 610 -12.06 -2.25 -24.85
N VAL A 611 -10.76 -2.02 -24.59
CA VAL A 611 -10.01 -0.95 -25.26
C VAL A 611 -9.96 -1.16 -26.77
N LEU A 612 -9.99 -2.40 -27.28
CA LEU A 612 -10.04 -2.69 -28.72
C LEU A 612 -11.45 -2.64 -29.33
N VAL A 613 -12.51 -3.00 -28.59
CA VAL A 613 -13.90 -2.95 -29.09
C VAL A 613 -14.56 -1.58 -28.88
N ALA A 614 -14.20 -0.83 -27.83
CA ALA A 614 -14.68 0.54 -27.61
C ALA A 614 -14.05 1.56 -28.58
N MET A 615 -13.04 1.18 -29.37
CA MET A 615 -12.59 1.97 -30.52
C MET A 615 -13.63 1.99 -31.66
N ALA A 616 -14.69 1.17 -31.61
CA ALA A 616 -15.70 1.10 -32.66
C ALA A 616 -17.01 1.86 -32.38
N VAL A 617 -17.24 2.38 -31.16
CA VAL A 617 -18.42 3.22 -30.86
C VAL A 617 -18.05 4.31 -29.85
N GLY A 618 -17.50 5.42 -30.34
CA GLY A 618 -17.05 6.53 -29.50
C GLY A 618 -18.17 7.51 -29.15
N GLU A 619 -18.46 7.67 -27.86
CA GLU A 619 -18.83 8.98 -27.33
C GLU A 619 -17.54 9.78 -27.09
N ASN A 620 -17.43 10.92 -27.76
CA ASN A 620 -16.21 11.73 -27.80
C ASN A 620 -16.06 12.54 -26.48
N VAL A 621 -15.30 12.01 -25.51
CA VAL A 621 -15.07 12.65 -24.20
C VAL A 621 -14.02 13.76 -24.32
N LYS A 622 -14.47 15.01 -24.45
CA LYS A 622 -13.63 16.18 -24.79
C LYS A 622 -12.49 16.41 -23.80
N TYR A 623 -12.69 16.23 -22.49
CA TYR A 623 -11.60 16.49 -21.53
C TYR A 623 -10.41 15.53 -21.65
N LYS A 624 -10.58 14.36 -22.28
CA LYS A 624 -9.50 13.40 -22.53
C LYS A 624 -8.78 13.63 -23.86
N ASP A 625 -9.33 14.44 -24.76
CA ASP A 625 -8.72 14.75 -26.05
C ASP A 625 -7.69 15.89 -25.87
N PRO A 626 -6.38 15.61 -26.00
CA PRO A 626 -5.34 16.62 -25.83
C PRO A 626 -5.36 17.69 -26.94
N LYS A 627 -6.10 17.48 -28.03
CA LYS A 627 -6.26 18.47 -29.11
C LYS A 627 -7.28 19.56 -28.75
N GLN A 628 -8.11 19.35 -27.73
CA GLN A 628 -9.07 20.35 -27.29
C GLN A 628 -8.39 21.46 -26.48
N PRO A 629 -8.82 22.73 -26.60
CA PRO A 629 -8.33 23.80 -25.74
C PRO A 629 -8.55 23.48 -24.25
N VAL A 630 -7.57 23.82 -23.39
CA VAL A 630 -7.63 23.53 -21.94
C VAL A 630 -8.93 24.03 -21.30
N ALA A 631 -9.41 25.22 -21.67
CA ALA A 631 -10.68 25.76 -21.16
C ALA A 631 -11.90 24.89 -21.52
N VAL A 632 -11.92 24.28 -22.71
CA VAL A 632 -12.98 23.35 -23.15
C VAL A 632 -12.90 22.07 -22.34
N ARG A 633 -11.70 21.54 -22.13
CA ARG A 633 -11.45 20.33 -21.34
C ARG A 633 -11.89 20.50 -19.88
N ILE A 634 -11.56 21.63 -19.26
CA ILE A 634 -11.98 21.95 -17.88
C ILE A 634 -13.49 22.07 -17.79
N LYS A 635 -14.14 22.80 -18.72
CA LYS A 635 -15.59 22.96 -18.73
C LYS A 635 -16.31 21.62 -18.88
N ASP A 636 -15.82 20.76 -19.78
CA ASP A 636 -16.35 19.40 -19.97
C ASP A 636 -16.15 18.54 -18.72
N LEU A 637 -14.97 18.59 -18.08
CA LEU A 637 -14.68 17.81 -16.89
C LEU A 637 -15.51 18.26 -15.68
N ILE A 638 -15.57 19.56 -15.37
CA ILE A 638 -16.37 20.09 -14.26
C ILE A 638 -17.85 19.75 -14.43
N GLY A 639 -18.38 19.85 -15.65
CA GLY A 639 -19.76 19.48 -15.96
C GLY A 639 -20.08 18.01 -15.73
N ARG A 640 -19.05 17.15 -15.62
CA ARG A 640 -19.17 15.72 -15.32
C ARG A 640 -18.95 15.39 -13.85
N MET A 641 -18.38 16.29 -13.06
CA MET A 641 -17.99 16.02 -11.65
C MET A 641 -19.18 16.14 -10.69
N THR A 642 -19.26 15.19 -9.77
CA THR A 642 -20.09 15.26 -8.55
C THR A 642 -19.53 16.28 -7.55
N LEU A 643 -20.32 16.67 -6.55
CA LEU A 643 -19.83 17.54 -5.47
C LEU A 643 -18.67 16.87 -4.72
N GLU A 644 -18.77 15.58 -4.44
CA GLU A 644 -17.75 14.82 -3.74
C GLU A 644 -16.44 14.75 -4.54
N GLU A 645 -16.49 14.56 -5.87
CA GLU A 645 -15.30 14.63 -6.74
C GLU A 645 -14.70 16.05 -6.77
N LYS A 646 -15.54 17.10 -6.72
CA LYS A 646 -15.10 18.50 -6.67
C LYS A 646 -14.37 18.81 -5.36
N ILE A 647 -14.99 18.46 -4.23
CA ILE A 647 -14.36 18.60 -2.90
C ILE A 647 -13.09 17.77 -2.82
N GLY A 648 -13.09 16.55 -3.35
CA GLY A 648 -11.90 15.70 -3.44
C GLY A 648 -10.71 16.39 -4.11
N GLN A 649 -10.95 17.11 -5.20
CA GLN A 649 -9.89 17.89 -5.87
C GLN A 649 -9.30 18.99 -4.99
N MET A 650 -10.07 19.53 -4.04
CA MET A 650 -9.65 20.57 -3.10
C MET A 650 -8.87 20.00 -1.90
N VAL A 651 -8.64 18.69 -1.84
CA VAL A 651 -7.94 18.04 -0.71
C VAL A 651 -6.52 17.68 -1.10
N GLN A 652 -5.56 18.05 -0.23
CA GLN A 652 -4.18 17.58 -0.27
C GLN A 652 -3.85 16.82 1.03
N ILE A 653 -3.43 15.55 0.93
CA ILE A 653 -3.10 14.69 2.10
C ILE A 653 -1.62 14.31 2.16
N ASP A 654 -1.10 13.97 3.34
CA ASP A 654 0.27 13.44 3.45
C ASP A 654 0.33 11.99 2.94
N ARG A 655 1.48 11.60 2.37
CA ARG A 655 1.75 10.23 1.90
C ARG A 655 1.54 9.15 2.94
N LEU A 656 1.68 9.47 4.24
CA LEU A 656 1.41 8.53 5.34
C LEU A 656 -0.07 8.16 5.42
N THR A 657 -0.94 9.06 4.98
CA THR A 657 -2.39 8.87 4.89
C THR A 657 -2.79 8.34 3.51
N ALA A 658 -2.04 8.69 2.45
CA ALA A 658 -2.38 8.28 1.09
C ALA A 658 -2.26 6.76 0.87
N SER A 659 -3.23 6.22 0.13
CA SER A 659 -3.19 4.87 -0.45
C SER A 659 -3.92 4.91 -1.79
N PRO A 660 -3.67 3.98 -2.73
CA PRO A 660 -4.42 3.95 -3.99
C PRO A 660 -5.94 3.96 -3.78
N ASP A 661 -6.43 3.31 -2.73
CA ASP A 661 -7.86 3.28 -2.36
C ASP A 661 -8.38 4.64 -1.90
N ILE A 662 -7.62 5.36 -1.07
CA ILE A 662 -8.00 6.70 -0.59
C ILE A 662 -8.02 7.67 -1.77
N MET A 663 -7.01 7.61 -2.64
CA MET A 663 -6.93 8.43 -3.85
C MET A 663 -8.14 8.21 -4.75
N GLN A 664 -8.55 6.96 -4.97
CA GLN A 664 -9.71 6.63 -5.78
C GLN A 664 -11.03 7.02 -5.10
N THR A 665 -11.22 6.63 -3.84
CA THR A 665 -12.51 6.72 -3.12
C THR A 665 -12.94 8.16 -2.93
N TYR A 666 -12.01 9.00 -2.49
CA TYR A 666 -12.30 10.41 -2.19
C TYR A 666 -11.91 11.33 -3.35
N SER A 667 -11.49 10.78 -4.50
CA SER A 667 -11.04 11.54 -5.67
C SER A 667 -10.02 12.64 -5.29
N ILE A 668 -9.07 12.28 -4.43
CA ILE A 668 -8.13 13.20 -3.79
C ILE A 668 -7.32 13.95 -4.86
N GLY A 669 -7.29 15.27 -4.75
CA GLY A 669 -6.67 16.15 -5.71
C GLY A 669 -5.15 16.17 -5.65
N SER A 670 -4.57 16.02 -4.46
CA SER A 670 -3.13 16.13 -4.26
C SER A 670 -2.62 15.29 -3.09
N VAL A 671 -1.35 14.90 -3.17
CA VAL A 671 -0.61 14.28 -2.06
C VAL A 671 0.63 15.13 -1.79
N LEU A 672 1.14 15.13 -0.56
CA LEU A 672 2.45 15.70 -0.25
C LEU A 672 3.33 14.76 0.59
N SER A 673 4.62 15.10 0.62
CA SER A 673 5.54 14.69 1.69
C SER A 673 5.89 15.90 2.55
N GLY A 674 5.57 15.86 3.85
CA GLY A 674 6.13 16.80 4.82
C GLY A 674 7.64 16.63 5.04
N GLY A 675 8.28 17.53 5.79
CA GLY A 675 9.70 17.45 6.16
C GLY A 675 10.06 16.11 6.84
N GLY A 676 10.96 15.32 6.24
CA GLY A 676 11.31 13.99 6.74
C GLY A 676 10.40 12.84 6.30
N SER A 677 9.32 13.12 5.55
CA SER A 677 8.38 12.09 5.08
C SER A 677 8.87 11.42 3.79
N ALA A 678 9.79 10.48 3.93
CA ALA A 678 10.32 9.65 2.84
C ALA A 678 9.61 8.27 2.76
N PRO A 679 9.66 7.55 1.62
CA PRO A 679 9.12 6.19 1.52
C PRO A 679 9.86 5.19 2.44
N LEU A 680 11.19 5.29 2.50
CA LEU A 680 12.09 4.43 3.28
C LEU A 680 13.35 5.23 3.70
N PRO A 681 14.08 4.82 4.75
CA PRO A 681 15.39 5.38 5.05
C PRO A 681 16.35 5.25 3.85
N LYS A 682 16.99 6.36 3.46
CA LYS A 682 17.93 6.42 2.32
C LYS A 682 17.33 5.95 0.98
N ALA A 683 16.03 6.15 0.78
CA ALA A 683 15.34 5.76 -0.44
C ALA A 683 15.99 6.34 -1.71
N SER A 684 16.13 5.48 -2.71
CA SER A 684 16.54 5.79 -4.08
C SER A 684 15.46 6.56 -4.86
N ALA A 685 15.84 7.21 -5.95
CA ALA A 685 14.91 7.88 -6.86
C ALA A 685 13.83 6.91 -7.40
N GLU A 686 14.21 5.68 -7.73
CA GLU A 686 13.28 4.65 -8.21
C GLU A 686 12.21 4.29 -7.15
N GLU A 687 12.59 4.20 -5.88
CA GLU A 687 11.65 3.92 -4.79
C GLU A 687 10.63 5.05 -4.61
N TRP A 688 11.06 6.31 -4.76
CA TRP A 688 10.14 7.45 -4.81
C TRP A 688 9.19 7.37 -6.00
N VAL A 689 9.72 7.14 -7.21
CA VAL A 689 8.92 7.00 -8.44
C VAL A 689 7.89 5.89 -8.29
N ASN A 690 8.27 4.74 -7.74
CA ASN A 690 7.38 3.62 -7.49
C ASN A 690 6.24 3.98 -6.52
N MET A 691 6.54 4.65 -5.41
CA MET A 691 5.53 5.11 -4.45
C MET A 691 4.53 6.07 -5.12
N ILE A 692 5.04 7.09 -5.83
CA ILE A 692 4.22 8.12 -6.48
C ILE A 692 3.35 7.52 -7.57
N ASN A 693 3.89 6.65 -8.42
CA ASN A 693 3.12 5.93 -9.43
C ASN A 693 2.03 5.05 -8.81
N GLY A 694 2.28 4.47 -7.62
CA GLY A 694 1.26 3.76 -6.85
C GLY A 694 0.05 4.64 -6.52
N PHE A 695 0.27 5.82 -5.93
CA PHE A 695 -0.80 6.77 -5.62
C PHE A 695 -1.47 7.34 -6.88
N GLN A 696 -0.68 7.62 -7.93
CA GLN A 696 -1.19 8.11 -9.21
C GLN A 696 -2.15 7.10 -9.84
N ASN A 697 -1.78 5.82 -9.85
CA ASN A 697 -2.63 4.74 -10.37
C ASN A 697 -3.98 4.66 -9.63
N GLY A 698 -4.00 4.89 -8.31
CA GLY A 698 -5.24 5.01 -7.56
C GLY A 698 -6.09 6.22 -7.97
N SER A 699 -5.47 7.35 -8.27
CA SER A 699 -6.18 8.55 -8.76
C SER A 699 -6.78 8.33 -10.15
N LEU A 700 -6.00 7.69 -11.05
CA LEU A 700 -6.41 7.38 -12.42
C LEU A 700 -7.49 6.31 -12.50
N SER A 701 -7.62 5.45 -11.50
CA SER A 701 -8.67 4.43 -11.43
C SER A 701 -10.02 4.98 -10.95
N SER A 702 -10.09 6.26 -10.56
CA SER A 702 -11.35 6.94 -10.23
C SER A 702 -12.25 7.09 -11.47
N ARG A 703 -13.55 7.34 -11.26
CA ARG A 703 -14.56 7.39 -12.34
C ARG A 703 -14.17 8.33 -13.49
N LEU A 704 -13.61 9.50 -13.17
CA LEU A 704 -13.16 10.49 -14.14
C LEU A 704 -11.66 10.41 -14.45
N GLY A 705 -10.90 9.57 -13.73
CA GLY A 705 -9.47 9.38 -13.93
C GLY A 705 -8.67 10.68 -13.81
N ILE A 706 -9.04 11.55 -12.86
CA ILE A 706 -8.36 12.84 -12.68
C ILE A 706 -7.02 12.56 -11.97
N PRO A 707 -5.87 12.90 -12.59
CA PRO A 707 -4.57 12.65 -11.98
C PRO A 707 -4.37 13.48 -10.70
N MET A 708 -3.73 12.93 -9.67
CA MET A 708 -3.30 13.71 -8.51
C MET A 708 -2.01 14.47 -8.81
N ILE A 709 -1.82 15.61 -8.16
CA ILE A 709 -0.54 16.35 -8.18
C ILE A 709 0.20 16.08 -6.86
N TYR A 710 1.48 15.69 -6.92
CA TYR A 710 2.29 15.40 -5.72
C TYR A 710 3.21 16.57 -5.39
N GLY A 711 3.14 17.10 -4.17
CA GLY A 711 3.92 18.25 -3.69
C GLY A 711 5.01 17.90 -2.68
N ILE A 712 6.11 18.66 -2.64
CA ILE A 712 7.14 18.54 -1.61
C ILE A 712 7.88 19.87 -1.38
N ASP A 713 8.43 20.08 -0.18
CA ASP A 713 9.35 21.17 0.13
C ASP A 713 10.73 20.95 -0.50
N ALA A 714 10.89 21.33 -1.77
CA ALA A 714 12.19 21.38 -2.44
C ALA A 714 12.76 22.82 -2.44
N VAL A 715 13.06 23.35 -1.26
CA VAL A 715 13.36 24.78 -1.03
C VAL A 715 14.82 25.20 -1.29
N HIS A 716 15.77 24.27 -1.22
CA HIS A 716 17.19 24.50 -1.52
C HIS A 716 17.82 23.30 -2.23
N GLY A 717 17.12 22.80 -3.26
CA GLY A 717 17.35 21.47 -3.85
C GLY A 717 16.29 20.48 -3.41
N HIS A 718 16.41 19.21 -3.83
CA HIS A 718 15.45 18.17 -3.48
C HIS A 718 15.70 17.58 -2.08
N ASN A 719 15.65 18.46 -1.10
CA ASN A 719 16.34 18.33 0.18
C ASN A 719 15.82 17.26 1.14
N ASN A 720 14.59 16.75 0.97
CA ASN A 720 14.09 15.59 1.71
C ASN A 720 14.70 14.25 1.25
N VAL A 721 15.42 14.22 0.12
CA VAL A 721 15.82 12.99 -0.54
C VAL A 721 17.30 12.70 -0.34
N PHE A 722 17.59 11.47 0.07
CA PHE A 722 18.95 10.99 0.22
C PHE A 722 19.72 11.12 -1.11
N ASN A 723 20.97 11.57 -1.03
CA ASN A 723 21.84 11.79 -2.19
C ASN A 723 21.42 12.94 -3.13
N ALA A 724 20.34 13.68 -2.85
CA ALA A 724 20.04 14.90 -3.60
C ALA A 724 21.16 15.94 -3.44
N THR A 725 21.30 16.82 -4.45
CA THR A 725 22.14 18.00 -4.34
C THR A 725 21.46 19.03 -3.43
N ILE A 726 22.19 19.50 -2.41
CA ILE A 726 21.71 20.55 -1.50
C ILE A 726 22.45 21.83 -1.83
N PHE A 727 21.70 22.83 -2.31
CA PHE A 727 22.19 24.15 -2.63
C PHE A 727 22.28 25.02 -1.37
N PRO A 728 22.97 26.18 -1.41
CA PRO A 728 22.85 27.16 -0.35
C PRO A 728 21.38 27.55 -0.12
N HIS A 729 20.99 27.74 1.14
CA HIS A 729 19.69 28.33 1.45
C HIS A 729 19.54 29.74 0.87
N ASN A 730 18.29 30.21 0.78
CA ASN A 730 17.93 31.43 0.05
C ASN A 730 18.70 32.68 0.48
N ILE A 731 19.00 32.85 1.77
CA ILE A 731 19.85 33.95 2.24
C ILE A 731 21.23 33.94 1.56
N GLY A 732 21.86 32.77 1.42
CA GLY A 732 23.13 32.63 0.70
C GLY A 732 22.97 32.92 -0.79
N LEU A 733 21.87 32.48 -1.40
CA LEU A 733 21.58 32.79 -2.80
C LEU A 733 21.37 34.29 -3.02
N GLY A 734 20.73 34.99 -2.08
CA GLY A 734 20.60 36.45 -2.06
C GLY A 734 21.94 37.17 -2.26
N ALA A 735 23.01 36.61 -1.68
CA ALA A 735 24.37 37.13 -1.84
C ALA A 735 24.98 36.88 -3.24
N THR A 736 24.47 35.91 -4.02
CA THR A 736 25.06 35.47 -5.32
C THR A 736 24.37 36.00 -6.57
N ARG A 737 23.06 36.25 -6.50
CA ARG A 737 22.18 36.50 -7.67
C ARG A 737 22.13 35.36 -8.72
N GLN A 738 22.39 34.10 -8.33
CA GLN A 738 22.38 32.94 -9.23
C GLN A 738 21.04 32.19 -9.33
N ARG A 739 20.89 31.41 -10.42
CA ARG A 739 19.71 30.59 -10.72
C ARG A 739 20.01 29.11 -10.48
N ILE A 740 19.24 28.45 -9.61
CA ILE A 740 19.37 27.00 -9.31
C ILE A 740 18.13 26.18 -9.71
N GLY A 741 17.00 26.85 -10.01
CA GLY A 741 15.69 26.19 -10.15
C GLY A 741 15.62 25.10 -11.22
N SER A 742 16.39 25.22 -12.31
CA SER A 742 16.41 24.18 -13.36
C SER A 742 16.98 22.85 -12.88
N ALA A 743 18.06 22.88 -12.08
CA ALA A 743 18.64 21.67 -11.49
C ALA A 743 17.68 21.07 -10.44
N THR A 744 17.11 21.92 -9.58
CA THR A 744 16.10 21.49 -8.61
C THR A 744 14.90 20.81 -9.27
N ALA A 745 14.36 21.38 -10.36
CA ALA A 745 13.24 20.77 -11.09
C ALA A 745 13.58 19.40 -11.65
N LEU A 746 14.79 19.21 -12.18
CA LEU A 746 15.24 17.92 -12.70
C LEU A 746 15.39 16.89 -11.58
N GLU A 747 16.01 17.24 -10.45
CA GLU A 747 16.14 16.30 -9.32
C GLU A 747 14.80 15.95 -8.68
N VAL A 748 13.87 16.90 -8.60
CA VAL A 748 12.50 16.62 -8.12
C VAL A 748 11.72 15.75 -9.12
N ARG A 749 11.91 15.97 -10.43
CA ARG A 749 11.32 15.08 -11.44
C ARG A 749 11.97 13.70 -11.47
N ALA A 750 13.24 13.57 -11.09
CA ALA A 750 13.94 12.29 -10.96
C ALA A 750 13.26 11.35 -9.95
N THR A 751 12.59 11.90 -8.94
CA THR A 751 11.81 11.15 -7.94
C THR A 751 10.33 11.04 -8.31
N GLY A 752 9.92 11.61 -9.45
CA GLY A 752 8.55 11.54 -9.96
C GLY A 752 7.61 12.65 -9.49
N ILE A 753 8.11 13.63 -8.73
CA ILE A 753 7.29 14.68 -8.12
C ILE A 753 7.08 15.85 -9.12
N PRO A 754 5.83 16.27 -9.41
CA PRO A 754 5.54 17.35 -10.34
C PRO A 754 5.43 18.75 -9.73
N TYR A 755 5.45 18.89 -8.40
CA TYR A 755 5.12 20.15 -7.72
C TYR A 755 6.04 20.41 -6.53
N VAL A 756 6.59 21.63 -6.45
CA VAL A 756 7.46 22.07 -5.36
C VAL A 756 6.86 23.24 -4.60
N PHE A 757 7.00 23.23 -3.28
CA PHE A 757 6.62 24.34 -2.41
C PHE A 757 7.75 25.39 -2.34
N ALA A 758 8.14 25.93 -3.49
CA ALA A 758 9.20 26.94 -3.62
C ALA A 758 8.91 27.87 -4.81
N PRO A 759 9.34 29.14 -4.78
CA PRO A 759 10.19 29.76 -3.75
C PRO A 759 9.47 30.35 -2.53
N CYS A 760 10.17 30.37 -1.39
CA CYS A 760 9.86 31.30 -0.30
C CYS A 760 10.32 32.70 -0.72
N ILE A 761 9.36 33.62 -0.90
CA ILE A 761 9.59 35.01 -1.30
C ILE A 761 9.26 35.98 -0.16
N ALA A 762 9.43 35.50 1.07
CA ALA A 762 9.40 36.34 2.26
C ALA A 762 10.43 37.46 2.13
N VAL A 763 10.08 38.63 2.66
CA VAL A 763 11.02 39.72 2.91
C VAL A 763 11.23 39.77 4.41
N CYS A 764 12.18 39.01 4.94
CA CYS A 764 12.46 38.98 6.37
C CYS A 764 12.93 40.37 6.81
N LYS A 765 12.23 41.01 7.76
CA LYS A 765 12.58 42.34 8.31
C LYS A 765 13.21 42.28 9.70
N ASP A 766 13.26 41.09 10.29
CA ASP A 766 13.82 40.85 11.61
C ASP A 766 14.51 39.48 11.64
N PRO A 767 15.86 39.42 11.83
CA PRO A 767 16.59 38.16 11.79
C PRO A 767 16.26 37.22 12.95
N ARG A 768 15.57 37.69 14.01
CA ARG A 768 15.08 36.83 15.09
C ARG A 768 14.15 35.71 14.63
N TRP A 769 13.57 35.88 13.44
CA TRP A 769 12.70 34.89 12.82
C TRP A 769 13.43 33.61 12.39
N GLY A 770 12.92 32.47 12.84
CA GLY A 770 13.48 31.15 12.55
C GLY A 770 13.39 30.68 11.10
N ARG A 771 12.73 31.44 10.22
CA ARG A 771 12.74 31.20 8.76
C ARG A 771 13.48 32.28 7.99
N CYS A 772 14.25 33.14 8.65
CA CYS A 772 14.94 34.22 7.96
C CYS A 772 15.95 33.70 6.90
N TYR A 773 16.49 32.48 7.07
CA TYR A 773 17.35 31.85 6.06
C TYR A 773 16.60 31.46 4.77
N GLU A 774 15.28 31.25 4.85
CA GLU A 774 14.41 30.98 3.69
C GLU A 774 14.10 32.26 2.90
N SER A 775 14.38 33.44 3.46
CA SER A 775 14.25 34.73 2.80
C SER A 775 15.53 35.08 2.03
N TYR A 776 15.41 35.48 0.76
CA TYR A 776 16.58 35.90 -0.01
C TYR A 776 17.22 37.18 0.54
N SER A 777 16.42 38.12 1.06
CA SER A 777 16.92 39.42 1.52
C SER A 777 15.94 40.15 2.44
N GLU A 778 16.40 41.21 3.12
CA GLU A 778 15.54 42.22 3.74
C GLU A 778 15.07 43.32 2.77
N ASP A 779 15.67 43.37 1.58
CA ASP A 779 15.29 44.25 0.48
C ASP A 779 14.33 43.51 -0.47
N HIS A 780 13.12 44.05 -0.61
CA HIS A 780 12.08 43.48 -1.45
C HIS A 780 12.48 43.46 -2.94
N LYS A 781 13.32 44.38 -3.41
CA LYS A 781 13.76 44.41 -4.81
C LYS A 781 14.68 43.24 -5.13
N LEU A 782 15.53 42.86 -4.19
CA LEU A 782 16.38 41.68 -4.34
C LEU A 782 15.52 40.41 -4.31
N VAL A 783 14.53 40.31 -3.41
CA VAL A 783 13.58 39.18 -3.39
C VAL A 783 12.79 39.10 -4.72
N GLU A 784 12.32 40.22 -5.25
CA GLU A 784 11.65 40.31 -6.56
C GLU A 784 12.55 39.81 -7.69
N ALA A 785 13.82 40.25 -7.73
CA ALA A 785 14.79 39.76 -8.71
C ALA A 785 15.07 38.24 -8.58
N MET A 786 14.94 37.67 -7.37
CA MET A 786 15.15 36.24 -7.14
C MET A 786 13.96 35.35 -7.52
N THR A 787 12.81 35.93 -7.86
CA THR A 787 11.70 35.16 -8.43
C THR A 787 12.05 34.52 -9.78
N GLU A 788 13.22 34.83 -10.38
CA GLU A 788 13.83 34.09 -11.51
C GLU A 788 14.00 32.58 -11.25
N ILE A 789 13.94 32.14 -9.99
CA ILE A 789 13.87 30.71 -9.68
C ILE A 789 12.58 30.05 -10.23
N ILE A 790 11.48 30.81 -10.40
CA ILE A 790 10.20 30.32 -10.93
C ILE A 790 10.34 29.84 -12.38
N PRO A 791 10.83 30.63 -13.36
CA PRO A 791 11.10 30.12 -14.69
C PRO A 791 12.21 29.05 -14.70
N GLY A 792 13.12 29.04 -13.73
CA GLY A 792 14.02 27.89 -13.53
C GLY A 792 13.25 26.59 -13.26
N LEU A 793 12.33 26.63 -12.30
CA LEU A 793 11.51 25.50 -11.87
C LEU A 793 10.48 25.07 -12.92
N GLN A 794 9.78 26.04 -13.51
CA GLN A 794 8.64 25.83 -14.40
C GLN A 794 9.01 25.85 -15.89
N GLY A 795 10.12 26.47 -16.28
CA GLY A 795 10.43 26.82 -17.66
C GLY A 795 9.98 28.23 -18.04
N ASP A 796 10.60 28.80 -19.07
CA ASP A 796 10.30 30.16 -19.54
C ASP A 796 8.92 30.24 -20.19
N ILE A 797 8.16 31.26 -19.78
CA ILE A 797 6.84 31.54 -20.35
C ILE A 797 6.98 32.06 -21.79
N PRO A 798 6.16 31.58 -22.76
CA PRO A 798 6.22 32.08 -24.13
C PRO A 798 5.92 33.57 -24.23
N ALA A 799 6.62 34.29 -25.12
CA ALA A 799 6.64 35.76 -25.21
C ALA A 799 5.27 36.47 -25.38
N ASN A 800 4.22 35.75 -25.79
CA ASN A 800 2.86 36.28 -26.00
C ASN A 800 1.81 35.67 -25.04
N SER A 801 2.25 35.05 -23.95
CA SER A 801 1.34 34.44 -22.98
C SER A 801 0.59 35.51 -22.17
N ARG A 802 -0.67 35.21 -21.81
CA ARG A 802 -1.46 36.09 -20.95
C ARG A 802 -0.86 36.10 -19.53
N LYS A 803 -0.54 37.29 -19.02
CA LYS A 803 -0.06 37.48 -17.64
C LYS A 803 -1.07 36.93 -16.63
N GLY A 804 -0.54 36.28 -15.59
CA GLY A 804 -1.34 35.67 -14.52
C GLY A 804 -1.99 34.33 -14.86
N VAL A 805 -1.63 33.72 -15.98
CA VAL A 805 -1.99 32.32 -16.28
C VAL A 805 -0.84 31.41 -15.81
N PRO A 806 -1.12 30.32 -15.07
CA PRO A 806 -0.08 29.40 -14.62
C PRO A 806 0.59 28.70 -15.81
N TYR A 807 1.90 28.48 -15.77
CA TYR A 807 2.65 27.85 -16.86
C TYR A 807 3.67 26.83 -16.35
N VAL A 808 3.78 25.68 -17.03
CA VAL A 808 4.87 24.72 -16.85
C VAL A 808 5.30 24.16 -18.21
N GLY A 809 6.57 24.37 -18.57
CA GLY A 809 7.20 24.04 -19.85
C GLY A 809 7.50 22.56 -20.07
N GLY A 810 6.67 21.65 -19.57
CA GLY A 810 6.73 20.21 -19.87
C GLY A 810 7.27 19.31 -18.76
N LYS A 811 7.45 18.02 -19.08
CA LYS A 811 7.65 16.92 -18.11
C LYS A 811 8.95 16.97 -17.29
N LYS A 812 9.93 17.76 -17.71
CA LYS A 812 11.20 17.99 -16.98
C LYS A 812 11.14 19.19 -16.02
N LYS A 813 9.99 19.86 -15.95
CA LYS A 813 9.73 21.04 -15.12
C LYS A 813 8.65 20.74 -14.10
N VAL A 814 8.62 21.50 -13.01
CA VAL A 814 7.67 21.31 -11.90
C VAL A 814 6.81 22.55 -11.76
N ALA A 815 5.60 22.41 -11.20
CA ALA A 815 4.85 23.57 -10.73
C ALA A 815 5.61 24.23 -9.56
N ALA A 816 5.70 25.55 -9.57
CA ALA A 816 6.28 26.34 -8.49
C ALA A 816 5.19 26.97 -7.62
N CYS A 817 5.56 27.33 -6.40
CA CYS A 817 4.69 27.91 -5.37
C CYS A 817 5.33 29.15 -4.76
N ALA A 818 4.79 30.33 -5.03
CA ALA A 818 5.20 31.54 -4.32
C ALA A 818 4.63 31.50 -2.89
N LYS A 819 5.49 31.57 -1.86
CA LYS A 819 5.06 31.45 -0.45
C LYS A 819 5.81 32.39 0.52
N HIS A 820 5.24 32.78 1.66
CA HIS A 820 3.85 32.54 2.11
C HIS A 820 3.03 33.84 2.09
N PHE A 821 1.89 33.82 1.41
CA PHE A 821 1.08 35.00 1.12
C PHE A 821 0.28 35.43 2.36
N VAL A 822 0.46 36.62 2.93
CA VAL A 822 1.52 37.59 2.67
C VAL A 822 1.96 38.24 3.98
N GLY A 823 3.17 38.80 3.99
CA GLY A 823 3.74 39.49 5.14
C GLY A 823 4.37 38.55 6.17
N ASP A 824 4.63 37.29 5.82
CA ASP A 824 5.29 36.29 6.66
C ASP A 824 6.63 36.76 7.23
N GLY A 825 7.46 37.45 6.45
CA GLY A 825 8.74 38.01 6.91
C GLY A 825 8.65 39.28 7.77
N GLY A 826 7.45 39.82 8.00
CA GLY A 826 7.22 41.10 8.68
C GLY A 826 6.63 40.98 10.10
N THR A 827 6.63 39.79 10.69
CA THR A 827 5.97 39.55 11.97
C THR A 827 6.64 40.30 13.13
N THR A 828 5.84 40.66 14.12
CA THR A 828 6.29 41.41 15.31
C THR A 828 7.43 40.65 16.01
N LYS A 829 8.58 41.31 16.17
CA LYS A 829 9.83 40.76 16.74
C LYS A 829 10.37 39.52 16.00
N GLY A 830 9.95 39.30 14.76
CA GLY A 830 10.30 38.10 14.00
C GLY A 830 9.71 36.81 14.57
N ILE A 831 8.65 36.85 15.37
CA ILE A 831 8.06 35.61 15.90
C ILE A 831 7.32 34.88 14.77
N ASN A 832 7.61 33.60 14.56
CA ASN A 832 7.00 32.79 13.51
C ASN A 832 5.47 32.68 13.69
N GLU A 833 4.72 32.68 12.58
CA GLU A 833 3.24 32.61 12.54
C GLU A 833 2.50 33.79 13.23
N ASN A 834 3.21 34.80 13.72
CA ASN A 834 2.65 35.90 14.50
C ASN A 834 1.99 36.98 13.60
N ASN A 835 1.70 38.15 14.17
CA ASN A 835 1.05 39.26 13.52
C ASN A 835 2.07 40.21 12.90
N THR A 836 1.86 40.53 11.63
CA THR A 836 2.54 41.59 10.89
C THR A 836 1.75 42.87 11.04
N VAL A 837 2.29 43.80 11.82
CA VAL A 837 1.66 45.10 12.11
C VAL A 837 2.26 46.14 11.19
N ILE A 838 1.56 46.44 10.11
CA ILE A 838 2.02 47.37 9.08
C ILE A 838 0.81 47.99 8.38
N ASP A 839 0.92 49.26 7.99
CA ASP A 839 -0.13 49.87 7.19
C ASP A 839 -0.22 49.23 5.80
N LYS A 840 -1.29 49.57 5.07
CA LYS A 840 -1.52 49.06 3.72
C LYS A 840 -0.37 49.42 2.79
N HIS A 841 0.13 50.64 2.83
CA HIS A 841 1.20 51.09 1.94
C HIS A 841 2.49 50.27 2.15
N GLY A 842 2.87 50.01 3.40
CA GLY A 842 4.03 49.19 3.74
C GLY A 842 3.87 47.73 3.31
N LEU A 843 2.69 47.13 3.52
CA LEU A 843 2.43 45.76 3.05
C LEU A 843 2.59 45.65 1.52
N PHE A 844 1.99 46.58 0.78
CA PHE A 844 2.01 46.58 -0.69
C PHE A 844 3.35 47.00 -1.29
N SER A 845 4.14 47.82 -0.60
CA SER A 845 5.46 48.26 -1.10
C SER A 845 6.60 47.32 -0.73
N ILE A 846 6.48 46.55 0.37
CA ILE A 846 7.54 45.65 0.85
C ILE A 846 7.21 44.18 0.58
N HIS A 847 6.05 43.70 1.01
CA HIS A 847 5.77 42.25 1.04
C HIS A 847 5.00 41.72 -0.16
N MET A 848 4.39 42.60 -0.96
CA MET A 848 3.61 42.23 -2.15
C MET A 848 4.36 42.19 -3.50
N PRO A 849 5.39 43.02 -3.76
CA PRO A 849 5.97 43.14 -5.12
C PRO A 849 6.41 41.82 -5.75
N ALA A 850 7.10 40.96 -4.99
CA ALA A 850 7.57 39.67 -5.48
C ALA A 850 6.42 38.71 -5.85
N TYR A 851 5.23 38.83 -5.26
CA TYR A 851 4.05 38.06 -5.71
C TYR A 851 3.56 38.54 -7.06
N SER A 852 3.51 39.84 -7.30
CA SER A 852 3.14 40.41 -8.60
C SER A 852 4.09 39.92 -9.69
N ASP A 853 5.40 39.97 -9.45
CA ASP A 853 6.40 39.49 -10.40
C ASP A 853 6.30 37.97 -10.63
N SER A 854 6.07 37.20 -9.56
CA SER A 854 5.82 35.75 -9.66
C SER A 854 4.61 35.41 -10.54
N ILE A 855 3.51 36.17 -10.42
CA ILE A 855 2.31 36.02 -11.25
C ILE A 855 2.59 36.37 -12.71
N ILE A 856 3.40 37.41 -12.97
CA ILE A 856 3.83 37.78 -14.33
C ILE A 856 4.66 36.65 -14.96
N LYS A 857 5.51 36.00 -14.16
CA LYS A 857 6.33 34.84 -14.55
C LYS A 857 5.54 33.52 -14.64
N GLY A 858 4.22 33.57 -14.40
CA GLY A 858 3.32 32.42 -14.58
C GLY A 858 3.41 31.39 -13.46
N VAL A 859 3.73 31.79 -12.22
CA VAL A 859 3.75 30.88 -11.07
C VAL A 859 2.45 30.07 -10.98
N SER A 860 2.59 28.76 -10.75
CA SER A 860 1.45 27.84 -10.82
C SER A 860 0.56 27.89 -9.59
N THR A 861 1.15 28.12 -8.41
CA THR A 861 0.42 28.16 -7.14
C THR A 861 0.95 29.24 -6.21
N VAL A 862 0.13 29.59 -5.21
CA VAL A 862 0.49 30.49 -4.12
C VAL A 862 0.06 29.83 -2.81
N MET A 863 0.94 29.78 -1.82
CA MET A 863 0.63 29.20 -0.51
C MET A 863 0.42 30.32 0.51
N VAL A 864 -0.61 30.17 1.34
CA VAL A 864 -1.07 31.22 2.27
C VAL A 864 -0.36 31.08 3.62
N SER A 865 0.05 32.22 4.19
CA SER A 865 0.79 32.30 5.45
C SER A 865 -0.06 31.92 6.67
N TYR A 866 0.60 31.39 7.70
CA TYR A 866 0.02 31.27 9.05
C TYR A 866 -0.15 32.62 9.77
N SER A 867 0.62 33.63 9.34
CA SER A 867 0.65 34.95 9.96
C SER A 867 -0.70 35.67 9.89
N SER A 868 -0.81 36.72 10.70
CA SER A 868 -1.89 37.70 10.60
C SER A 868 -1.35 39.01 10.01
N TRP A 869 -2.24 39.81 9.41
CA TRP A 869 -1.98 41.21 9.08
C TRP A 869 -2.92 42.08 9.91
N ASN A 870 -2.36 42.95 10.77
CA ASN A 870 -3.12 43.82 11.66
C ASN A 870 -4.21 43.11 12.49
N GLY A 871 -3.93 41.87 12.92
CA GLY A 871 -4.81 41.04 13.74
C GLY A 871 -5.73 40.10 12.95
N GLU A 872 -5.88 40.31 11.63
CA GLU A 872 -6.66 39.43 10.77
C GLU A 872 -5.81 38.28 10.25
N LYS A 873 -6.28 37.04 10.42
CA LYS A 873 -5.55 35.86 9.93
C LYS A 873 -5.55 35.85 8.41
N MET A 874 -4.42 35.47 7.80
CA MET A 874 -4.37 35.23 6.35
C MET A 874 -5.15 33.96 5.93
N HIS A 875 -5.75 33.22 6.87
CA HIS A 875 -6.49 31.97 6.68
C HIS A 875 -5.64 30.74 6.32
N ALA A 876 -4.32 30.78 6.61
CA ALA A 876 -3.38 29.67 6.77
C ALA A 876 -3.66 28.40 5.96
N ASN A 877 -2.95 28.22 4.85
CA ASN A 877 -3.04 27.02 4.02
C ASN A 877 -1.69 26.33 3.87
N HIS A 878 -1.17 25.89 5.01
CA HIS A 878 0.03 25.08 5.17
C HIS A 878 -0.34 23.87 6.06
N TRP A 879 0.61 23.06 6.52
CA TRP A 879 0.38 21.88 7.36
C TRP A 879 -0.59 22.13 8.52
N GLN A 880 -1.82 21.62 8.44
CA GLN A 880 -2.88 21.87 9.44
C GLN A 880 -3.18 23.37 9.66
N GLY A 881 -3.09 24.15 8.59
CA GLY A 881 -3.23 25.61 8.64
C GLY A 881 -4.61 26.07 9.08
N ILE A 882 -5.66 25.47 8.53
CA ILE A 882 -7.02 25.84 8.87
C ILE A 882 -7.40 25.47 10.32
N ASP A 883 -6.75 24.46 10.89
CA ASP A 883 -6.91 24.09 12.30
C ASP A 883 -6.50 25.26 13.23
N LYS A 884 -5.57 26.12 12.78
CA LYS A 884 -5.06 27.27 13.56
C LYS A 884 -5.84 28.58 13.33
N ILE A 885 -6.95 28.57 12.57
CA ILE A 885 -7.79 29.77 12.39
C ILE A 885 -8.47 30.16 13.70
N THR A 886 -8.86 29.18 14.52
CA THR A 886 -9.48 29.42 15.84
C THR A 886 -8.45 29.31 16.96
N SER A 887 -8.73 29.96 18.09
CA SER A 887 -7.96 29.81 19.33
C SER A 887 -8.87 29.26 20.44
N PRO A 888 -8.58 28.11 21.05
CA PRO A 888 -7.47 27.20 20.72
C PRO A 888 -7.61 26.57 19.31
N PRO A 889 -6.52 25.99 18.75
CA PRO A 889 -6.59 25.30 17.47
C PRO A 889 -7.68 24.22 17.47
N HIS A 890 -8.37 24.07 16.34
CA HIS A 890 -9.47 23.12 16.11
C HIS A 890 -10.75 23.34 16.95
N ALA A 891 -10.87 24.44 17.70
CA ALA A 891 -12.02 24.69 18.59
C ALA A 891 -13.36 24.82 17.86
N ASN A 892 -13.37 25.37 16.64
CA ASN A 892 -14.54 25.41 15.77
C ASN A 892 -14.12 25.13 14.32
N TYR A 893 -13.88 23.85 14.03
CA TYR A 893 -13.34 23.43 12.75
C TYR A 893 -14.27 23.72 11.57
N SER A 894 -15.58 23.56 11.73
CA SER A 894 -16.54 23.90 10.68
C SER A 894 -16.49 25.39 10.32
N TYR A 895 -16.29 26.28 11.30
CA TYR A 895 -16.01 27.70 11.02
C TYR A 895 -14.68 27.90 10.31
N SER A 896 -13.62 27.18 10.69
CA SER A 896 -12.34 27.23 9.98
C SER A 896 -12.47 26.84 8.50
N VAL A 897 -13.20 25.75 8.21
CA VAL A 897 -13.51 25.32 6.83
C VAL A 897 -14.29 26.40 6.09
N GLN A 898 -15.34 26.94 6.71
CA GLN A 898 -16.12 28.02 6.12
C GLN A 898 -15.25 29.24 5.80
N ALA A 899 -14.51 29.74 6.78
CA ALA A 899 -13.70 30.94 6.67
C ALA A 899 -12.60 30.77 5.61
N ALA A 900 -11.90 29.63 5.59
CA ALA A 900 -10.85 29.36 4.61
C ALA A 900 -11.37 29.31 3.16
N ILE A 901 -12.47 28.59 2.92
CA ILE A 901 -13.03 28.43 1.57
C ILE A 901 -13.69 29.71 1.06
N GLN A 902 -14.37 30.45 1.94
CA GLN A 902 -14.94 31.76 1.60
C GLN A 902 -13.87 32.83 1.39
N ALA A 903 -12.72 32.74 2.07
CA ALA A 903 -11.57 33.63 1.85
C ALA A 903 -10.88 33.41 0.48
N GLY A 904 -11.16 32.30 -0.21
CA GLY A 904 -10.65 32.05 -1.56
C GLY A 904 -9.65 30.90 -1.67
N ILE A 905 -9.42 30.11 -0.62
CA ILE A 905 -8.53 28.94 -0.70
C ILE A 905 -9.11 27.90 -1.67
N ASP A 906 -8.27 27.39 -2.56
CA ASP A 906 -8.67 26.43 -3.59
C ASP A 906 -8.42 24.97 -3.17
N MET A 907 -7.24 24.68 -2.61
CA MET A 907 -6.82 23.34 -2.20
C MET A 907 -6.27 23.40 -0.79
N VAL A 908 -6.77 22.58 0.14
CA VAL A 908 -6.42 22.63 1.57
C VAL A 908 -5.43 21.51 1.92
N MET A 909 -4.34 21.86 2.59
CA MET A 909 -3.33 20.92 3.08
C MET A 909 -3.77 20.26 4.41
N LEU A 910 -4.29 19.03 4.29
CA LEU A 910 -4.95 18.24 5.34
C LEU A 910 -4.21 16.92 5.56
N PRO A 911 -3.07 16.92 6.27
CA PRO A 911 -2.15 15.79 6.25
C PRO A 911 -2.77 14.48 6.73
N PHE A 912 -3.68 14.52 7.73
CA PHE A 912 -4.21 13.32 8.37
C PHE A 912 -5.75 13.22 8.34
N ASN A 913 -6.48 14.30 8.62
CA ASN A 913 -7.92 14.25 8.88
C ASN A 913 -8.79 14.74 7.72
N HIS A 914 -8.54 14.21 6.52
CA HIS A 914 -9.27 14.62 5.30
C HIS A 914 -10.77 14.31 5.34
N THR A 915 -11.21 13.29 6.07
CA THR A 915 -12.64 12.92 6.13
C THR A 915 -13.48 13.97 6.87
N GLU A 916 -12.98 14.52 7.98
CA GLU A 916 -13.68 15.58 8.72
C GLU A 916 -13.86 16.83 7.83
N PHE A 917 -12.81 17.25 7.13
CA PHE A 917 -12.89 18.36 6.17
C PHE A 917 -13.90 18.10 5.04
N ILE A 918 -13.86 16.91 4.43
CA ILE A 918 -14.77 16.56 3.33
C ILE A 918 -16.22 16.59 3.82
N ASP A 919 -16.50 16.02 4.99
CA ASP A 919 -17.84 15.97 5.57
C ASP A 919 -18.35 17.37 5.91
N ASP A 920 -17.53 18.21 6.54
CA ASP A 920 -17.89 19.58 6.90
C ASP A 920 -18.10 20.47 5.67
N LEU A 921 -17.18 20.42 4.69
CA LEU A 921 -17.33 21.20 3.46
C LEU A 921 -18.57 20.73 2.66
N THR A 922 -18.81 19.42 2.61
CA THR A 922 -20.02 18.87 1.99
C THR A 922 -21.28 19.38 2.69
N TYR A 923 -21.29 19.40 4.02
CA TYR A 923 -22.40 19.92 4.80
C TYR A 923 -22.63 21.43 4.57
N LEU A 924 -21.58 22.24 4.58
CA LEU A 924 -21.65 23.68 4.35
C LEU A 924 -22.17 24.02 2.95
N VAL A 925 -21.78 23.23 1.94
CA VAL A 925 -22.28 23.39 0.56
C VAL A 925 -23.73 22.94 0.45
N LYS A 926 -24.10 21.76 0.99
CA LYS A 926 -25.48 21.26 0.97
C LYS A 926 -26.45 22.15 1.76
N SER A 927 -25.95 22.84 2.78
CA SER A 927 -26.70 23.81 3.59
C SER A 927 -26.70 25.23 2.98
N SER A 928 -26.15 25.41 1.78
CA SER A 928 -26.07 26.70 1.08
C SER A 928 -25.28 27.79 1.83
N VAL A 929 -24.42 27.42 2.78
CA VAL A 929 -23.50 28.34 3.47
C VAL A 929 -22.33 28.71 2.56
N ILE A 930 -21.82 27.73 1.81
CA ILE A 930 -20.82 27.93 0.75
C ILE A 930 -21.51 27.69 -0.59
N PRO A 931 -21.51 28.67 -1.52
CA PRO A 931 -22.13 28.50 -2.82
C PRO A 931 -21.34 27.52 -3.70
N MET A 932 -22.04 26.70 -4.50
CA MET A 932 -21.42 25.80 -5.48
C MET A 932 -20.47 26.51 -6.44
N ASP A 933 -20.73 27.78 -6.78
CA ASP A 933 -19.86 28.58 -7.65
C ASP A 933 -18.45 28.79 -7.06
N ARG A 934 -18.32 28.85 -5.72
CA ARG A 934 -17.02 28.92 -5.05
C ARG A 934 -16.26 27.60 -5.19
N ILE A 935 -16.96 26.47 -5.06
CA ILE A 935 -16.40 25.13 -5.27
C ILE A 935 -15.94 24.97 -6.73
N ASP A 936 -16.77 25.39 -7.68
CA ASP A 936 -16.45 25.29 -9.11
C ASP A 936 -15.29 26.20 -9.51
N ASP A 937 -15.14 27.38 -8.88
CA ASP A 937 -13.97 28.24 -9.04
C ASP A 937 -12.68 27.56 -8.53
N ALA A 938 -12.71 27.01 -7.31
CA ALA A 938 -11.56 26.31 -6.73
C ALA A 938 -11.11 25.14 -7.63
N VAL A 939 -12.05 24.28 -8.02
CA VAL A 939 -11.76 23.12 -8.86
C VAL A 939 -11.26 23.53 -10.25
N ARG A 940 -11.82 24.60 -10.84
CA ARG A 940 -11.35 25.14 -12.13
C ARG A 940 -9.88 25.54 -12.08
N ARG A 941 -9.44 26.19 -11.00
CA ARG A 941 -8.04 26.62 -10.80
C ARG A 941 -7.10 25.42 -10.65
N ILE A 942 -7.52 24.42 -9.87
CA ILE A 942 -6.74 23.18 -9.67
C ILE A 942 -6.58 22.41 -10.98
N LEU A 943 -7.67 22.25 -11.74
CA LEU A 943 -7.64 21.57 -13.03
C LEU A 943 -6.80 22.33 -14.05
N LEU A 944 -6.84 23.67 -14.05
CA LEU A 944 -6.00 24.50 -14.93
C LEU A 944 -4.50 24.21 -14.74
N VAL A 945 -4.04 24.14 -13.48
CA VAL A 945 -2.64 23.78 -13.18
C VAL A 945 -2.33 22.36 -13.64
N LYS A 946 -3.21 21.38 -13.37
CA LYS A 946 -3.00 19.99 -13.79
C LYS A 946 -2.95 19.81 -15.32
N PHE A 947 -3.80 20.50 -16.07
CA PHE A 947 -3.75 20.47 -17.53
C PHE A 947 -2.48 21.17 -18.06
N ASN A 948 -2.10 22.33 -17.52
CA ASN A 948 -0.90 23.04 -17.97
C ASN A 948 0.40 22.29 -17.61
N LEU A 949 0.39 21.49 -16.54
CA LEU A 949 1.46 20.55 -16.21
C LEU A 949 1.59 19.38 -17.22
N GLY A 950 0.60 19.18 -18.10
CA GLY A 950 0.51 18.01 -18.97
C GLY A 950 0.25 16.71 -18.19
N LEU A 951 -0.33 16.82 -16.99
CA LEU A 951 -0.49 15.71 -16.06
C LEU A 951 -1.58 14.72 -16.51
N PHE A 952 -2.53 15.18 -17.34
CA PHE A 952 -3.51 14.29 -17.99
C PHE A 952 -2.89 13.47 -19.12
N GLU A 953 -1.85 13.99 -19.78
CA GLU A 953 -1.14 13.32 -20.87
C GLU A 953 -0.01 12.41 -20.33
N ASN A 954 0.69 12.87 -19.29
CA ASN A 954 1.82 12.17 -18.67
C ASN A 954 1.61 12.09 -17.15
N PRO A 955 0.64 11.29 -16.68
CA PRO A 955 0.33 11.22 -15.26
C PRO A 955 1.40 10.47 -14.46
N LEU A 956 2.09 9.50 -15.07
CA LEU A 956 3.08 8.66 -14.40
C LEU A 956 4.48 9.30 -14.47
N ALA A 957 5.25 9.07 -13.40
CA ALA A 957 6.63 9.50 -13.28
C ALA A 957 7.57 8.76 -14.26
N ASP A 958 8.58 9.47 -14.74
CA ASP A 958 9.50 9.04 -15.79
C ASP A 958 10.79 8.46 -15.20
N PHE A 959 10.94 7.13 -15.29
CA PHE A 959 12.15 6.44 -14.82
C PHE A 959 13.43 6.86 -15.54
N SER A 960 13.37 7.51 -16.72
CA SER A 960 14.58 7.95 -17.41
C SER A 960 15.33 9.08 -16.70
N LEU A 961 14.69 9.74 -15.72
CA LEU A 961 15.24 10.88 -15.00
C LEU A 961 15.94 10.49 -13.69
N VAL A 962 15.87 9.24 -13.25
CA VAL A 962 16.36 8.81 -11.92
C VAL A 962 17.86 9.11 -11.70
N ASN A 963 18.64 9.16 -12.78
CA ASN A 963 20.07 9.47 -12.76
C ASN A 963 20.41 10.96 -12.62
N GLU A 964 19.41 11.85 -12.69
CA GLU A 964 19.61 13.28 -12.47
C GLU A 964 19.77 13.60 -10.97
N LEU A 965 19.28 12.73 -10.08
CA LEU A 965 19.35 12.92 -8.63
C LEU A 965 20.80 12.91 -8.13
N GLY A 966 21.27 14.06 -7.61
CA GLY A 966 22.63 14.18 -7.09
C GLY A 966 23.72 14.11 -8.16
N SER A 967 23.40 14.47 -9.41
CA SER A 967 24.35 14.43 -10.53
C SER A 967 25.56 15.34 -10.28
N GLN A 968 26.73 14.97 -10.83
CA GLN A 968 27.93 15.78 -10.64
C GLN A 968 27.77 17.20 -11.18
N ALA A 969 27.09 17.38 -12.32
CA ALA A 969 26.82 18.70 -12.88
C ALA A 969 26.00 19.60 -11.92
N HIS A 970 25.03 19.01 -11.20
CA HIS A 970 24.27 19.76 -10.20
C HIS A 970 25.12 20.08 -8.97
N ARG A 971 25.97 19.16 -8.53
CA ARG A 971 26.92 19.40 -7.42
C ARG A 971 27.95 20.47 -7.78
N ASP A 972 28.43 20.50 -9.01
CA ASP A 972 29.33 21.56 -9.48
C ASP A 972 28.64 22.93 -9.48
N LEU A 973 27.36 22.98 -9.87
CA LEU A 973 26.54 24.20 -9.75
C LEU A 973 26.32 24.60 -8.29
N ALA A 974 26.06 23.64 -7.40
CA ALA A 974 25.92 23.93 -5.97
C ALA A 974 27.25 24.43 -5.37
N ARG A 975 28.40 23.84 -5.72
CA ARG A 975 29.74 24.34 -5.36
C ARG A 975 29.94 25.78 -5.84
N GLU A 976 29.54 26.09 -7.08
CA GLU A 976 29.61 27.44 -7.63
C GLU A 976 28.77 28.43 -6.81
N ALA A 977 27.54 28.04 -6.46
CA ALA A 977 26.61 28.82 -5.66
C ALA A 977 27.15 29.04 -4.24
N VAL A 978 27.70 28.01 -3.60
CA VAL A 978 28.36 28.09 -2.29
C VAL A 978 29.42 29.18 -2.34
N ARG A 979 30.37 29.06 -3.26
CA ARG A 979 31.50 29.97 -3.39
C ARG A 979 31.07 31.42 -3.62
N LYS A 980 30.06 31.66 -4.46
CA LYS A 980 29.54 33.01 -4.70
C LYS A 980 28.74 33.56 -3.51
N SER A 981 28.22 32.69 -2.63
CA SER A 981 27.40 33.11 -1.49
C SER A 981 28.22 33.64 -0.32
N LEU A 982 29.51 33.28 -0.27
CA LEU A 982 30.40 33.65 0.82
C LEU A 982 30.63 35.16 0.84
N VAL A 983 30.40 35.76 2.00
CA VAL A 983 30.64 37.19 2.24
C VAL A 983 31.86 37.34 3.14
N LEU A 984 32.91 37.96 2.63
CA LEU A 984 34.10 38.28 3.40
C LEU A 984 33.85 39.56 4.19
N LEU A 985 33.80 39.45 5.51
CA LEU A 985 33.48 40.55 6.43
C LEU A 985 34.73 41.24 6.97
N LYS A 986 35.82 40.49 7.15
CA LYS A 986 37.12 40.98 7.63
C LYS A 986 38.25 40.19 6.98
N ASN A 987 39.37 40.82 6.65
CA ASN A 987 40.54 40.15 6.09
C ASN A 987 41.86 40.87 6.46
N GLY A 988 42.33 40.64 7.68
CA GLY A 988 43.50 41.30 8.29
C GLY A 988 43.10 42.20 9.46
N LYS A 989 44.03 42.42 10.40
CA LYS A 989 43.85 43.40 11.49
C LYS A 989 43.88 44.84 10.97
N ASN A 990 44.68 45.08 9.91
CA ASN A 990 44.77 46.33 9.16
C ASN A 990 44.68 46.02 7.64
N GLU A 991 44.27 46.99 6.82
CA GLU A 991 44.05 46.82 5.36
C GLU A 991 45.29 46.39 4.56
N THR A 992 46.50 46.51 5.13
CA THR A 992 47.78 46.26 4.44
C THR A 992 48.35 44.85 4.62
N ASP A 993 47.77 44.00 5.50
CA ASP A 993 48.22 42.60 5.74
C ASP A 993 47.03 41.62 5.70
N PRO A 994 46.53 41.27 4.49
CA PRO A 994 45.41 40.35 4.35
C PRO A 994 45.82 38.89 4.66
N LEU A 995 44.94 38.14 5.33
CA LEU A 995 45.15 36.72 5.60
C LEU A 995 44.72 35.82 4.42
N LEU A 996 43.60 36.15 3.77
CA LEU A 996 43.05 35.40 2.64
C LEU A 996 43.53 36.00 1.29
N PRO A 997 43.89 35.16 0.30
CA PRO A 997 43.78 33.69 0.30
C PRO A 997 44.90 32.98 1.09
N LEU A 998 44.57 31.84 1.68
CA LEU A 998 45.51 31.01 2.47
C LEU A 998 46.49 30.25 1.57
N PRO A 999 47.76 30.06 1.98
CA PRO A 999 48.70 29.24 1.25
C PRO A 999 48.38 27.76 1.41
N ARG A 1000 48.30 27.03 0.28
CA ARG A 1000 48.00 25.58 0.24
C ARG A 1000 49.16 24.71 0.72
N LYS A 1001 50.39 25.23 0.63
CA LYS A 1001 51.61 24.50 0.98
C LYS A 1001 52.28 25.16 2.17
N VAL A 1002 52.08 24.56 3.34
CA VAL A 1002 52.74 24.91 4.60
C VAL A 1002 53.06 23.62 5.36
N SER A 1003 53.77 23.70 6.48
CA SER A 1003 54.09 22.50 7.27
C SER A 1003 52.84 21.86 7.89
N LYS A 1004 52.05 22.67 8.60
CA LYS A 1004 50.93 22.18 9.42
C LYS A 1004 49.87 23.27 9.62
N ILE A 1005 48.60 22.89 9.53
CA ILE A 1005 47.44 23.76 9.77
C ILE A 1005 46.46 23.15 10.77
N LEU A 1006 45.71 24.00 11.45
CA LEU A 1006 44.62 23.59 12.34
C LEU A 1006 43.27 23.83 11.66
N VAL A 1007 42.39 22.84 11.71
CA VAL A 1007 40.95 23.00 11.46
C VAL A 1007 40.22 22.73 12.77
N ALA A 1008 39.38 23.68 13.21
CA ALA A 1008 38.70 23.61 14.49
C ALA A 1008 37.23 24.03 14.39
N GLY A 1009 36.46 23.76 15.44
CA GLY A 1009 35.05 24.12 15.57
C GLY A 1009 34.08 23.00 15.18
N THR A 1010 32.89 23.07 15.79
CA THR A 1010 31.81 22.07 15.71
C THR A 1010 31.21 21.90 14.32
N HIS A 1011 31.40 22.87 13.43
CA HIS A 1011 30.83 22.88 12.08
C HIS A 1011 31.83 22.44 11.01
N ALA A 1012 33.10 22.21 11.37
CA ALA A 1012 34.14 21.91 10.39
C ALA A 1012 33.95 20.55 9.70
N ASP A 1013 33.52 19.51 10.44
CA ASP A 1013 33.29 18.17 9.91
C ASP A 1013 31.86 17.67 10.17
N ASN A 1014 30.87 18.54 9.94
CA ASN A 1014 29.46 18.24 10.16
C ASN A 1014 28.60 18.69 8.97
N LEU A 1015 28.27 17.74 8.10
CA LEU A 1015 27.51 17.95 6.88
C LEU A 1015 26.09 18.45 7.19
N GLY A 1016 25.47 17.91 8.24
CA GLY A 1016 24.14 18.35 8.67
C GLY A 1016 24.11 19.81 9.09
N TYR A 1017 25.12 20.26 9.84
CA TYR A 1017 25.23 21.65 10.30
C TYR A 1017 25.45 22.64 9.15
N GLN A 1018 26.30 22.31 8.17
CA GLN A 1018 26.49 23.17 6.99
C GLN A 1018 25.27 23.19 6.05
N CYS A 1019 24.37 22.20 6.11
CA CYS A 1019 23.13 22.22 5.34
C CYS A 1019 21.99 22.98 6.05
N GLY A 1020 21.90 22.88 7.37
CA GLY A 1020 20.85 23.51 8.18
C GLY A 1020 19.49 22.82 8.06
N GLY A 1021 18.43 23.56 8.42
CA GLY A 1021 17.04 23.06 8.39
C GLY A 1021 16.56 22.68 7.00
N TRP A 1022 15.42 22.00 6.92
CA TRP A 1022 14.91 21.44 5.67
C TRP A 1022 15.94 20.60 4.91
N THR A 1023 16.70 19.75 5.61
CA THR A 1023 17.65 18.83 4.96
C THR A 1023 17.48 17.44 5.54
N ILE A 1024 16.99 16.51 4.73
CA ILE A 1024 16.55 15.15 5.07
C ILE A 1024 15.39 15.14 6.09
N GLN A 1025 15.57 15.75 7.26
CA GLN A 1025 14.57 15.94 8.29
C GLN A 1025 14.08 17.40 8.31
N TRP A 1026 12.89 17.62 8.87
CA TRP A 1026 12.28 18.95 8.98
C TRP A 1026 13.22 19.99 9.63
N GLN A 1027 13.76 19.65 10.81
CA GLN A 1027 14.67 20.52 11.56
C GLN A 1027 16.14 20.40 11.09
N GLY A 1028 16.43 19.58 10.08
CA GLY A 1028 17.81 19.19 9.74
C GLY A 1028 18.35 18.08 10.64
N PHE A 1029 19.65 17.80 10.57
CA PHE A 1029 20.31 16.74 11.35
C PHE A 1029 21.74 17.14 11.75
N SER A 1030 22.33 16.38 12.67
CA SER A 1030 23.76 16.47 13.01
C SER A 1030 24.53 15.27 12.47
N GLY A 1031 25.78 15.48 12.07
CA GLY A 1031 26.70 14.45 11.59
C GLY A 1031 26.71 14.31 10.06
N ASN A 1032 27.27 13.19 9.59
CA ASN A 1032 27.66 13.02 8.17
C ASN A 1032 26.95 11.84 7.46
N GLU A 1033 26.07 11.10 8.13
CA GLU A 1033 25.57 9.81 7.63
C GLU A 1033 24.22 9.87 6.90
N TYR A 1034 23.52 11.01 6.96
CA TYR A 1034 22.14 11.14 6.50
C TYR A 1034 22.00 11.56 5.03
N THR A 1035 23.06 12.07 4.38
CA THR A 1035 23.09 12.34 2.94
C THR A 1035 24.52 12.31 2.40
N ARG A 1036 24.73 12.52 1.11
CA ARG A 1036 26.05 12.59 0.47
C ARG A 1036 26.45 14.05 0.20
N GLY A 1037 27.68 14.38 0.55
CA GLY A 1037 28.29 15.69 0.31
C GLY A 1037 29.74 15.71 0.79
N THR A 1038 30.37 16.88 0.70
CA THR A 1038 31.72 17.12 1.18
C THR A 1038 31.67 18.10 2.35
N THR A 1039 32.15 17.68 3.52
CA THR A 1039 32.31 18.56 4.69
C THR A 1039 33.41 19.60 4.44
N ILE A 1040 33.42 20.69 5.20
CA ILE A 1040 34.47 21.72 5.08
C ILE A 1040 35.86 21.13 5.40
N LEU A 1041 35.99 20.29 6.43
CA LEU A 1041 37.22 19.57 6.74
C LEU A 1041 37.64 18.65 5.57
N GLY A 1042 36.70 17.90 5.01
CA GLY A 1042 36.96 17.04 3.84
C GLY A 1042 37.44 17.86 2.63
N ALA A 1043 36.82 19.02 2.39
CA ALA A 1043 37.22 19.94 1.33
C ALA A 1043 38.62 20.52 1.57
N ILE A 1044 38.96 20.91 2.81
CA ILE A 1044 40.29 21.44 3.17
C ILE A 1044 41.36 20.39 2.91
N LYS A 1045 41.16 19.16 3.40
CA LYS A 1045 42.08 18.03 3.18
C LYS A 1045 42.31 17.75 1.69
N TYR A 1046 41.29 17.93 0.86
CA TYR A 1046 41.39 17.76 -0.59
C TYR A 1046 42.10 18.93 -1.28
N THR A 1047 42.01 20.14 -0.74
CA THR A 1047 42.48 21.37 -1.41
C THR A 1047 43.95 21.70 -1.12
N VAL A 1048 44.46 21.38 0.07
CA VAL A 1048 45.84 21.68 0.45
C VAL A 1048 46.86 20.80 -0.28
N ASP A 1049 48.12 21.24 -0.34
CA ASP A 1049 49.22 20.43 -0.88
C ASP A 1049 49.35 19.13 -0.07
N PRO A 1050 49.58 17.96 -0.70
CA PRO A 1050 49.76 16.69 0.00
C PRO A 1050 50.85 16.69 1.08
N SER A 1051 51.81 17.63 1.04
CA SER A 1051 52.82 17.79 2.09
C SER A 1051 52.34 18.56 3.33
N THR A 1052 51.16 19.17 3.29
CA THR A 1052 50.61 19.97 4.39
C THR A 1052 49.87 19.06 5.38
N GLU A 1053 50.32 19.02 6.62
CA GLU A 1053 49.62 18.27 7.67
C GLU A 1053 48.36 19.01 8.13
N VAL A 1054 47.18 18.40 7.97
CA VAL A 1054 45.90 18.96 8.43
C VAL A 1054 45.50 18.30 9.75
N VAL A 1055 45.59 19.05 10.85
CA VAL A 1055 45.16 18.60 12.17
C VAL A 1055 43.74 19.10 12.42
N PHE A 1056 42.82 18.17 12.70
CA PHE A 1056 41.47 18.51 13.13
C PHE A 1056 41.32 18.29 14.63
N GLN A 1057 40.86 19.33 15.33
CA GLN A 1057 40.48 19.26 16.73
C GLN A 1057 39.26 20.15 16.92
N GLU A 1058 38.13 19.58 17.31
CA GLU A 1058 36.85 20.31 17.36
C GLU A 1058 36.88 21.48 18.38
N ASN A 1059 37.38 21.23 19.59
CA ASN A 1059 37.47 22.24 20.65
C ASN A 1059 38.89 22.25 21.26
N PRO A 1060 39.87 22.86 20.59
CA PRO A 1060 41.25 22.94 21.07
C PRO A 1060 41.39 24.00 22.17
N ASP A 1061 42.23 23.72 23.16
CA ASP A 1061 42.68 24.73 24.13
C ASP A 1061 43.92 25.48 23.62
N SER A 1062 44.23 26.62 24.24
CA SER A 1062 45.37 27.47 23.86
C SER A 1062 46.73 26.76 24.01
N LYS A 1063 46.83 25.78 24.91
CA LYS A 1063 48.07 25.00 25.13
C LYS A 1063 48.34 24.09 23.93
N PHE A 1064 47.33 23.34 23.50
CA PHE A 1064 47.40 22.47 22.33
C PHE A 1064 47.86 23.24 21.08
N ILE A 1065 47.34 24.44 20.87
CA ILE A 1065 47.66 25.27 19.70
C ILE A 1065 49.12 25.73 19.75
N LYS A 1066 49.61 26.20 20.91
CA LYS A 1066 51.00 26.64 21.09
C LYS A 1066 51.99 25.49 20.90
N ASP A 1067 51.70 24.33 21.46
CA ASP A 1067 52.60 23.17 21.40
C ASP A 1067 52.77 22.64 19.96
N ASN A 1068 51.78 22.82 19.09
CA ASN A 1068 51.77 22.26 17.74
C ASN A 1068 52.27 23.20 16.63
N HIS A 1069 52.51 24.49 16.92
CA HIS A 1069 53.12 25.47 16.00
C HIS A 1069 52.43 25.55 14.61
N PHE A 1070 51.10 25.71 14.60
CA PHE A 1070 50.32 25.82 13.37
C PHE A 1070 50.64 27.09 12.56
N ALA A 1071 50.71 26.98 11.23
CA ALA A 1071 50.94 28.13 10.35
C ALA A 1071 49.75 29.11 10.33
N TYR A 1072 48.53 28.56 10.36
CA TYR A 1072 47.27 29.27 10.54
C TYR A 1072 46.18 28.28 10.96
N ALA A 1073 45.04 28.79 11.40
CA ALA A 1073 43.86 28.01 11.74
C ALA A 1073 42.62 28.40 10.94
N ILE A 1074 41.79 27.42 10.62
CA ILE A 1074 40.44 27.60 10.05
C ILE A 1074 39.44 27.14 11.13
N VAL A 1075 38.71 28.09 11.70
CA VAL A 1075 37.70 27.86 12.73
C VAL A 1075 36.32 27.90 12.08
N VAL A 1076 35.57 26.81 12.15
CA VAL A 1076 34.23 26.70 11.56
C VAL A 1076 33.20 26.49 12.66
N VAL A 1077 32.36 27.49 12.90
CA VAL A 1077 31.42 27.55 14.02
C VAL A 1077 30.13 28.25 13.59
N GLY A 1078 29.05 28.15 14.36
CA GLY A 1078 27.79 28.74 13.95
C GLY A 1078 26.55 28.23 14.67
N GLU A 1079 25.40 28.33 14.00
CA GLU A 1079 24.11 27.86 14.50
C GLU A 1079 23.92 26.35 14.21
N PRO A 1080 23.30 25.57 15.12
CA PRO A 1080 22.79 24.24 14.76
C PRO A 1080 21.61 24.36 13.78
N PRO A 1081 21.22 23.28 13.08
CA PRO A 1081 20.05 23.27 12.21
C PRO A 1081 18.74 23.60 12.94
N TYR A 1082 17.89 24.38 12.28
CA TYR A 1082 16.53 24.72 12.73
C TYR A 1082 15.62 25.02 11.54
N ALA A 1083 14.31 24.89 11.74
CA ALA A 1083 13.27 25.32 10.81
C ALA A 1083 12.05 25.86 11.56
N GLU A 1084 11.43 26.88 10.98
CA GLU A 1084 10.19 27.48 11.51
C GLU A 1084 10.36 27.98 12.96
N THR A 1085 9.37 27.75 13.82
CA THR A 1085 9.34 28.29 15.19
C THR A 1085 10.53 27.83 16.04
N ALA A 1086 11.11 26.65 15.78
CA ALA A 1086 12.27 26.17 16.53
C ALA A 1086 13.52 27.04 16.30
N GLY A 1087 13.54 27.83 15.21
CA GLY A 1087 14.58 28.79 14.93
C GLY A 1087 14.33 30.17 15.50
N ASP A 1088 13.18 30.46 16.11
CA ASP A 1088 12.95 31.78 16.70
C ASP A 1088 13.93 32.00 17.86
N SER A 1089 14.68 33.10 17.81
CA SER A 1089 15.70 33.41 18.82
C SER A 1089 15.71 34.90 19.11
N MET A 1090 15.57 35.26 20.38
CA MET A 1090 15.55 36.65 20.83
C MET A 1090 16.94 37.21 21.11
N ASP A 1091 17.94 36.34 21.22
CA ASP A 1091 19.31 36.63 21.64
C ASP A 1091 20.33 36.50 20.50
N LEU A 1092 20.04 35.70 19.47
CA LEU A 1092 20.87 35.47 18.28
C LEU A 1092 22.34 35.19 18.61
N THR A 1093 22.57 34.46 19.71
CA THR A 1093 23.91 34.11 20.18
C THR A 1093 24.37 32.78 19.59
N MET A 1094 25.68 32.65 19.38
CA MET A 1094 26.29 31.39 18.98
C MET A 1094 26.40 30.45 20.19
N ILE A 1095 26.01 29.19 20.02
CA ILE A 1095 26.08 28.18 21.08
C ILE A 1095 27.55 27.76 21.32
N ASP A 1096 27.93 27.60 22.59
CA ASP A 1096 29.22 27.02 22.95
C ASP A 1096 29.23 25.48 22.83
N PRO A 1097 30.33 24.84 22.37
CA PRO A 1097 31.62 25.44 22.06
C PRO A 1097 31.66 26.10 20.67
N GLY A 1098 31.80 27.43 20.66
CA GLY A 1098 31.85 28.27 19.48
C GLY A 1098 32.59 29.56 19.81
N PRO A 1099 31.98 30.45 20.63
CA PRO A 1099 32.68 31.55 21.30
C PRO A 1099 34.02 31.16 21.92
N SER A 1100 34.03 30.11 22.73
CA SER A 1100 35.24 29.60 23.40
C SER A 1100 36.32 29.13 22.40
N VAL A 1101 35.92 28.49 21.31
CA VAL A 1101 36.85 28.05 20.24
C VAL A 1101 37.45 29.25 19.52
N ILE A 1102 36.64 30.26 19.19
CA ILE A 1102 37.13 31.49 18.56
C ILE A 1102 38.19 32.15 19.45
N SER A 1103 37.89 32.39 20.73
CA SER A 1103 38.84 32.99 21.67
C SER A 1103 40.12 32.16 21.80
N ASN A 1104 40.02 30.86 22.08
CA ASN A 1104 41.19 30.00 22.29
C ASN A 1104 42.10 29.94 21.06
N VAL A 1105 41.52 29.86 19.86
CA VAL A 1105 42.26 29.72 18.59
C VAL A 1105 42.81 31.05 18.11
N CYS A 1106 41.95 32.05 17.93
CA CYS A 1106 42.29 33.31 17.26
C CYS A 1106 43.17 34.24 18.11
N GLU A 1107 43.17 34.08 19.43
CA GLU A 1107 44.12 34.78 20.29
C GLU A 1107 45.53 34.16 20.26
N THR A 1108 45.65 32.91 19.77
CA THR A 1108 46.90 32.14 19.82
C THR A 1108 47.59 32.02 18.46
N VAL A 1109 46.84 31.92 17.36
CA VAL A 1109 47.37 31.74 16.00
C VAL A 1109 46.53 32.55 15.00
N LYS A 1110 47.13 33.00 13.89
CA LYS A 1110 46.39 33.67 12.80
C LYS A 1110 45.22 32.78 12.37
N CYS A 1111 44.00 33.30 12.45
CA CYS A 1111 42.79 32.49 12.21
C CYS A 1111 41.86 33.11 11.16
N VAL A 1112 41.21 32.24 10.39
CA VAL A 1112 39.98 32.58 9.69
C VAL A 1112 38.80 31.93 10.41
N VAL A 1113 37.79 32.73 10.75
CA VAL A 1113 36.51 32.22 11.28
C VAL A 1113 35.50 32.17 10.13
N VAL A 1114 34.99 30.97 9.87
CA VAL A 1114 33.91 30.69 8.93
C VAL A 1114 32.64 30.47 9.74
N VAL A 1115 31.69 31.41 9.62
CA VAL A 1115 30.42 31.35 10.35
C VAL A 1115 29.36 30.68 9.50
N ILE A 1116 28.83 29.56 9.99
CA ILE A 1116 27.70 28.83 9.41
C ILE A 1116 26.42 29.25 10.13
N SER A 1117 25.58 30.07 9.49
CA SER A 1117 24.37 30.59 10.13
C SER A 1117 23.25 30.85 9.12
N GLY A 1118 22.00 30.74 9.56
CA GLY A 1118 20.85 31.07 8.74
C GLY A 1118 20.61 32.59 8.60
N ARG A 1119 21.37 33.39 9.34
CA ARG A 1119 21.13 34.82 9.58
C ARG A 1119 22.34 35.48 10.24
N PRO A 1120 22.37 36.83 10.31
CA PRO A 1120 23.30 37.54 11.18
C PRO A 1120 23.12 37.10 12.64
N ILE A 1121 24.24 36.87 13.33
CA ILE A 1121 24.31 36.49 14.74
C ILE A 1121 25.30 37.40 15.48
N VAL A 1122 25.26 37.40 16.81
CA VAL A 1122 26.19 38.17 17.65
C VAL A 1122 27.64 37.73 17.36
N ILE A 1123 28.46 38.64 16.83
CA ILE A 1123 29.87 38.39 16.50
C ILE A 1123 30.81 39.51 16.96
N GLU A 1124 30.29 40.71 17.25
CA GLU A 1124 31.08 41.87 17.69
C GLU A 1124 32.07 41.56 18.83
N PRO A 1125 31.70 40.81 19.90
CA PRO A 1125 32.61 40.58 21.03
C PRO A 1125 33.92 39.88 20.66
N TYR A 1126 33.93 39.14 19.55
CA TYR A 1126 35.08 38.34 19.10
C TYR A 1126 35.82 38.99 17.93
N LEU A 1127 35.27 40.07 17.35
CA LEU A 1127 35.77 40.62 16.09
C LEU A 1127 37.22 41.14 16.19
N SER A 1128 37.68 41.54 17.38
CA SER A 1128 39.04 42.03 17.61
C SER A 1128 40.10 40.93 17.56
N SER A 1129 39.78 39.69 17.95
CA SER A 1129 40.70 38.54 17.92
C SER A 1129 40.76 37.88 16.54
N ILE A 1130 39.67 37.92 15.77
CA ILE A 1130 39.56 37.27 14.45
C ILE A 1130 40.40 38.01 13.39
N ASP A 1131 41.30 37.34 12.68
CA ASP A 1131 42.04 37.98 11.57
C ASP A 1131 41.21 38.05 10.29
N ALA A 1132 40.53 36.99 9.90
CA ALA A 1132 39.58 36.99 8.78
C ALA A 1132 38.23 36.38 9.17
N LEU A 1133 37.13 37.00 8.73
CA LEU A 1133 35.76 36.59 9.06
C LEU A 1133 34.97 36.37 7.77
N VAL A 1134 34.42 35.18 7.61
CA VAL A 1134 33.61 34.79 6.45
C VAL A 1134 32.21 34.40 6.92
N ALA A 1135 31.18 35.04 6.38
CA ALA A 1135 29.81 34.54 6.49
C ALA A 1135 29.58 33.52 5.37
N ALA A 1136 29.44 32.25 5.75
CA ALA A 1136 29.22 31.15 4.80
C ALA A 1136 27.75 30.74 4.70
N TRP A 1137 26.88 31.34 5.52
CA TRP A 1137 25.45 31.05 5.59
C TRP A 1137 25.17 29.57 5.88
N LEU A 1138 24.19 28.97 5.20
CA LEU A 1138 23.97 27.53 5.18
C LEU A 1138 24.29 27.02 3.76
N PRO A 1139 25.56 26.64 3.48
CA PRO A 1139 26.06 26.38 2.14
C PRO A 1139 25.53 25.09 1.48
N GLY A 1140 24.97 24.14 2.21
CA GLY A 1140 24.50 22.87 1.63
C GLY A 1140 25.61 21.83 1.49
N THR A 1141 25.53 20.91 0.51
CA THR A 1141 26.37 19.69 0.50
C THR A 1141 27.79 19.89 -0.02
N GLU A 1142 28.08 21.00 -0.68
CA GLU A 1142 29.30 21.15 -1.48
C GLU A 1142 30.33 22.05 -0.79
N GLY A 1143 30.91 21.57 0.31
CA GLY A 1143 31.88 22.31 1.13
C GLY A 1143 33.14 22.78 0.38
N GLN A 1144 33.44 22.19 -0.77
CA GLN A 1144 34.52 22.64 -1.66
C GLN A 1144 34.33 24.08 -2.17
N GLY A 1145 33.10 24.58 -2.24
CA GLY A 1145 32.86 25.97 -2.61
C GLY A 1145 33.44 26.97 -1.60
N ILE A 1146 33.57 26.56 -0.33
CA ILE A 1146 34.23 27.36 0.71
C ILE A 1146 35.74 27.41 0.49
N THR A 1147 36.35 26.24 0.23
CA THR A 1147 37.80 26.17 0.02
C THR A 1147 38.25 26.83 -1.28
N ASP A 1148 37.41 26.82 -2.31
CA ASP A 1148 37.64 27.57 -3.56
C ASP A 1148 37.95 29.05 -3.32
N ALA A 1149 37.25 29.67 -2.36
CA ALA A 1149 37.47 31.07 -2.01
C ALA A 1149 38.60 31.24 -0.98
N LEU A 1150 38.64 30.40 0.06
CA LEU A 1150 39.66 30.48 1.12
C LEU A 1150 41.08 30.32 0.59
N PHE A 1151 41.30 29.42 -0.38
CA PHE A 1151 42.61 29.13 -0.97
C PHE A 1151 42.82 29.80 -2.33
N GLY A 1152 41.93 30.74 -2.70
CA GLY A 1152 42.13 31.64 -3.84
C GLY A 1152 42.02 30.99 -5.22
N ASP A 1153 41.35 29.84 -5.38
CA ASP A 1153 40.94 29.39 -6.72
C ASP A 1153 40.04 30.46 -7.38
N TYR A 1154 39.25 31.13 -6.55
CA TYR A 1154 38.39 32.25 -6.93
C TYR A 1154 38.38 33.34 -5.86
N GLY A 1155 38.05 34.56 -6.27
CA GLY A 1155 37.89 35.67 -5.35
C GLY A 1155 36.54 35.68 -4.62
N PHE A 1156 36.51 36.22 -3.40
CA PHE A 1156 35.26 36.55 -2.71
C PHE A 1156 34.51 37.63 -3.48
N THR A 1157 33.21 37.40 -3.72
CA THR A 1157 32.34 38.30 -4.48
C THR A 1157 30.97 38.53 -3.84
N GLY A 1158 30.58 37.71 -2.86
CA GLY A 1158 29.31 37.81 -2.19
C GLY A 1158 29.14 39.14 -1.44
N LYS A 1159 27.90 39.61 -1.38
CA LYS A 1159 27.48 40.81 -0.65
C LYS A 1159 26.41 40.45 0.35
N LEU A 1160 26.41 41.12 1.51
CA LEU A 1160 25.42 40.93 2.55
C LEU A 1160 24.01 41.21 2.02
N PRO A 1161 23.13 40.21 1.95
CA PRO A 1161 21.74 40.42 1.55
C PRO A 1161 20.87 40.88 2.73
N ARG A 1162 21.49 41.08 3.90
CA ARG A 1162 20.87 41.47 5.16
C ARG A 1162 21.83 42.32 5.98
N THR A 1163 21.29 43.22 6.75
CA THR A 1163 22.05 44.03 7.71
C THR A 1163 22.59 43.17 8.85
N TRP A 1164 23.87 43.32 9.18
CA TRP A 1164 24.45 42.70 10.37
C TRP A 1164 24.43 43.68 11.54
N PHE A 1165 23.69 43.36 12.59
CA PHE A 1165 23.52 44.21 13.78
C PHE A 1165 24.76 44.18 14.69
N LYS A 1166 24.94 45.21 15.52
CA LYS A 1166 25.95 45.23 16.59
C LYS A 1166 25.46 44.46 17.81
N ASN A 1167 24.24 44.77 18.25
CA ASN A 1167 23.55 44.11 19.36
C ASN A 1167 22.08 43.86 19.02
N VAL A 1168 21.47 42.86 19.66
CA VAL A 1168 20.09 42.44 19.37
C VAL A 1168 19.02 43.47 19.77
N ASP A 1169 19.34 44.40 20.67
CA ASP A 1169 18.43 45.45 21.12
C ASP A 1169 18.16 46.48 20.02
N GLN A 1170 19.00 46.54 18.98
CA GLN A 1170 18.76 47.35 17.79
C GLN A 1170 17.57 46.84 16.96
N LEU A 1171 17.15 45.57 17.11
CA LEU A 1171 16.22 44.92 16.20
C LEU A 1171 14.74 45.24 16.49
N PRO A 1172 13.88 45.42 15.47
CA PRO A 1172 14.22 45.38 14.04
C PRO A 1172 14.94 46.66 13.59
N MET A 1173 15.95 46.49 12.72
CA MET A 1173 16.74 47.58 12.15
C MET A 1173 16.99 47.30 10.67
N ASN A 1174 16.47 48.15 9.80
CA ASN A 1174 16.53 47.98 8.35
C ASN A 1174 16.97 49.27 7.66
N VAL A 1175 17.49 49.15 6.44
CA VAL A 1175 17.88 50.31 5.61
C VAL A 1175 16.72 51.30 5.50
N GLY A 1176 16.96 52.55 5.91
CA GLY A 1176 15.97 53.64 5.91
C GLY A 1176 15.38 53.96 7.28
N ASP A 1177 15.57 53.10 8.29
CA ASP A 1177 15.13 53.39 9.65
C ASP A 1177 15.97 54.51 10.29
N PRO A 1178 15.37 55.42 11.11
CA PRO A 1178 16.12 56.50 11.77
C PRO A 1178 17.24 56.02 12.70
N HIS A 1179 17.11 54.80 13.24
CA HIS A 1179 18.07 54.17 14.14
C HIS A 1179 19.01 53.16 13.45
N TYR A 1180 19.15 53.24 12.12
CA TYR A 1180 20.01 52.33 11.35
C TYR A 1180 21.51 52.55 11.63
N ASP A 1181 22.08 51.69 12.48
CA ASP A 1181 23.50 51.71 12.91
C ASP A 1181 24.10 50.29 12.92
N PRO A 1182 24.41 49.71 11.75
CA PRO A 1182 24.84 48.32 11.63
C PRO A 1182 26.31 48.09 11.99
N LEU A 1183 26.64 46.85 12.37
CA LEU A 1183 28.03 46.37 12.46
C LEU A 1183 28.61 46.22 11.04
N PHE A 1184 27.86 45.57 10.16
CA PHE A 1184 28.12 45.51 8.73
C PHE A 1184 26.85 45.90 7.98
N PRO A 1185 26.86 46.96 7.16
CA PRO A 1185 25.66 47.42 6.48
C PRO A 1185 25.20 46.40 5.42
N PHE A 1186 23.91 46.46 5.06
CA PHE A 1186 23.41 45.82 3.84
C PHE A 1186 24.31 46.10 2.62
N ASP A 1187 24.47 45.11 1.74
CA ASP A 1187 25.36 45.12 0.55
C ASP A 1187 26.88 45.22 0.84
N PHE A 1188 27.29 45.10 2.11
CA PHE A 1188 28.69 45.01 2.49
C PHE A 1188 29.32 43.67 2.09
N GLY A 1189 30.64 43.68 1.83
CA GLY A 1189 31.42 42.47 1.51
C GLY A 1189 32.72 42.84 0.83
N LEU A 1190 33.84 42.38 1.40
CA LEU A 1190 35.18 42.57 0.85
C LEU A 1190 35.39 41.65 -0.35
N LYS A 1191 36.28 42.06 -1.26
CA LYS A 1191 36.65 41.28 -2.45
C LYS A 1191 38.09 40.79 -2.35
N THR A 1192 38.38 39.62 -2.89
CA THR A 1192 39.75 39.13 -3.12
C THR A 1192 39.97 38.83 -4.60
N LYS A 1193 41.23 38.73 -5.03
CA LYS A 1193 41.60 38.32 -6.40
C LYS A 1193 41.88 36.81 -6.44
N SER A 1194 41.72 36.20 -7.60
CA SER A 1194 42.10 34.80 -7.82
C SER A 1194 43.64 34.64 -7.82
N ALA A 1195 44.15 33.49 -7.38
CA ALA A 1195 45.58 33.20 -7.38
C ALA A 1195 46.23 33.27 -8.79
N PRO A 1196 45.58 32.82 -9.89
CA PRO A 1196 46.07 33.05 -11.26
C PRO A 1196 46.29 34.53 -11.61
N ASP A 1197 45.40 35.42 -11.15
CA ASP A 1197 45.51 36.87 -11.40
C ASP A 1197 46.62 37.55 -10.55
N ILE A 1198 47.01 36.94 -9.43
CA ILE A 1198 48.08 37.42 -8.55
C ILE A 1198 49.46 37.04 -9.12
N VAL A 1199 49.60 35.83 -9.68
CA VAL A 1199 50.85 35.36 -10.30
C VAL A 1199 51.14 36.08 -11.63
N GLY A 1200 50.11 36.41 -12.42
CA GLY A 1200 50.25 37.08 -13.72
C GLY A 1200 50.76 38.53 -13.69
N ARG A 1201 50.77 39.21 -12.54
CA ARG A 1201 51.32 40.57 -12.38
C ARG A 1201 52.73 40.64 -11.80
N SER A 1202 53.26 39.53 -11.29
CA SER A 1202 54.60 39.48 -10.67
C SER A 1202 55.74 39.36 -11.71
N THR A 1203 55.43 39.04 -12.97
CA THR A 1203 56.45 38.73 -14.01
C THR A 1203 56.50 39.67 -15.22
N SER A 1204 55.79 40.80 -15.23
CA SER A 1204 55.81 41.75 -16.37
C SER A 1204 56.46 43.09 -16.03
N ALA A 1205 57.77 43.07 -15.76
CA ALA A 1205 58.66 44.22 -15.94
C ALA A 1205 60.08 43.73 -16.24
N GLY A 1206 60.36 43.36 -17.49
CA GLY A 1206 61.72 43.02 -17.91
C GLY A 1206 61.85 42.29 -19.26
N ILE A 1207 62.01 43.07 -20.33
CA ILE A 1207 62.84 42.80 -21.53
C ILE A 1207 62.36 41.73 -22.55
N ILE A 1208 61.71 42.25 -23.61
CA ILE A 1208 62.03 42.12 -25.06
C ILE A 1208 62.73 40.84 -25.57
N GLY A 1209 62.12 40.21 -26.60
CA GLY A 1209 62.85 39.66 -27.77
C GLY A 1209 62.63 38.18 -28.11
N ARG A 1210 61.95 37.91 -29.23
CA ARG A 1210 61.80 36.58 -29.89
C ARG A 1210 63.16 35.99 -30.32
N PRO A 1211 63.25 34.67 -30.64
CA PRO A 1211 63.14 34.29 -32.06
C PRO A 1211 62.47 32.93 -32.37
N TYR A 1212 62.00 32.89 -33.62
CA TYR A 1212 61.73 31.79 -34.55
C TYR A 1212 62.15 30.34 -34.24
N ALA A 1213 61.17 29.46 -34.54
CA ALA A 1213 61.23 28.25 -35.37
C ALA A 1213 62.04 27.02 -34.90
N PHE A 1214 61.29 25.98 -34.49
CA PHE A 1214 61.46 24.63 -35.05
C PHE A 1214 60.10 23.94 -35.18
N PHE A 1215 59.95 23.15 -36.24
CA PHE A 1215 58.75 22.82 -37.00
C PHE A 1215 58.19 21.41 -36.71
N LEU A 1216 56.87 21.21 -36.94
CA LEU A 1216 56.13 19.99 -37.39
C LEU A 1216 56.21 18.71 -36.51
N MET A 1217 55.14 17.95 -36.27
CA MET A 1217 54.31 17.25 -37.27
C MET A 1217 53.06 16.57 -36.64
N VAL A 1218 51.96 16.47 -37.42
CA VAL A 1218 50.76 15.59 -37.28
C VAL A 1218 49.71 16.04 -36.22
N SER A 1219 48.45 16.38 -36.50
CA SER A 1219 47.58 16.18 -37.66
C SER A 1219 46.42 17.18 -37.67
N VAL A 1220 46.12 17.69 -38.86
CA VAL A 1220 44.91 18.43 -39.24
C VAL A 1220 43.79 17.42 -39.59
N ILE A 1221 42.55 17.92 -39.57
CA ILE A 1221 41.34 17.52 -40.32
C ILE A 1221 40.16 17.24 -39.35
N PHE A 1222 39.05 17.93 -39.64
CA PHE A 1222 37.67 17.83 -39.13
C PHE A 1222 37.26 18.73 -37.96
N SER A 1223 36.94 20.00 -38.28
CA SER A 1223 35.56 20.51 -38.09
C SER A 1223 35.38 21.88 -38.74
N LEU A 1224 35.19 21.87 -40.07
CA LEU A 1224 34.49 22.90 -40.84
C LEU A 1224 33.78 22.18 -41.98
N CYS A 1225 32.56 21.70 -41.73
CA CYS A 1225 31.49 21.38 -42.69
C CYS A 1225 30.32 20.83 -41.87
N PHE A 1226 29.16 21.49 -41.95
CA PHE A 1226 27.79 20.93 -41.92
C PHE A 1226 26.79 21.97 -41.39
N ILE A 1227 26.48 22.97 -42.23
CA ILE A 1227 25.12 23.46 -42.42
C ILE A 1227 24.96 23.62 -43.94
N ASP A 1228 24.12 22.76 -44.54
CA ASP A 1228 23.21 23.03 -45.66
C ASP A 1228 22.96 21.76 -46.47
N PHE A 1229 21.80 21.15 -46.25
CA PHE A 1229 21.14 20.32 -47.25
C PHE A 1229 19.63 20.31 -46.99
N ILE A 1230 18.89 21.22 -47.64
CA ILE A 1230 17.51 20.96 -48.08
C ILE A 1230 17.33 21.43 -49.52
N SER A 1231 17.08 20.43 -50.37
CA SER A 1231 16.26 20.38 -51.59
C SER A 1231 16.65 21.17 -52.85
N VAL A 1232 17.17 20.41 -53.82
CA VAL A 1232 16.56 20.32 -55.15
C VAL A 1232 16.11 18.87 -55.34
N ILE A 1233 14.83 18.59 -55.09
CA ILE A 1233 13.81 18.15 -56.05
C ILE A 1233 12.46 18.44 -55.35
N ASN A 1234 11.86 19.54 -55.80
CA ASN A 1234 10.51 20.11 -55.61
C ASN A 1234 9.82 19.99 -54.25
#